data_AF-A0A454CQZ9-F1
#
_entry.id   AF-A0A454CQZ9-F1
#
_cell.length_a   1.000
_cell.length_b   1.000
_cell.length_c   1.000
_cell.angle_alpha   90.00
_cell.angle_beta   90.00
_cell.angle_gamma   90.00
#
_symmetry.space_group_name_H-M   'P 1'
#
loop_
_entity.id
_entity.type
_entity.pdbx_description
1 polymer ?
#
loop_
_entity_poly.entity_id
_entity_poly.type
_entity_poly.pdbx_seq_one_letter_code
_entity_poly.pdbx_strand_id
1 'polypeptide(L)'
;MAQLVDEIVFQSGVKLHNRIVMAPMTIQSAFFDGGVTQEMINYYAARSGDAGAIIVESAFVENYGRAFPGALGIDTDSKIAGLTKLADAIKAKGSKAILQIYHAGRMANPEFNGGHQPISASPVAALRDNAETPLEMTKEQIEEMIERFGDAVNRAILAGFDGVEIHGANTYLIQQFFSPHSNRRNDKWGGNIERRTSFPLAVLAKTKQVAEQHNKSDFIIGYRFSPEEIEQPGIRFDDTMFLLDKLATHGLDYFHFSMGSWLRNSIVTPEDQEPLIDKYRKLQSESVAKVPVIGVGGIAQRKDAENALEQGYDMVSVGKGYLVEPTWARKALNDETCAEFADIAQQEALQIPTPLWEIMDYMIVDSAAEALKHQRIKELQNVPIKFNSGEYTAYGRGHNGDLPVTVTFSEDKILDIVVDSSKESDGIANPAFERIPQQILDGQTLNIDVISGATVSSQAVLDGVSNAVDLAGGNSEALRCKAKEAVAWSSKTIEETVDIVVVGGGGAGLSATLTAIDKGKSVILLEKFPAIGGNTMRTGGWVNAAEPKWQGDFPALPGEKETLMLLAKTAESEFAGEYLEDFKVLKAQLDGYFTDLENGKQYLFDSVELHRIQTYLGGKRTDLNGESIYGQYDLVETLTSRSMESIDWLSEKGIDFDRSVVEIPVGALWRRAHKPKRPKGVEFVDKLSKRIQEQNGRIITDTRATDLMVDNGKVVGIKAVQADGTELILHVNHGVVLASGGFGANTQMIKKYNIYWKEIADDIKTTNSPALVGDGIEIGEKAGAELVGMGFVQLMPVGDPKSGALLTGLIVPPENFVFVNKQGKRFVDECGSRDVLSEAFFDNGGLIYMIADENIRQTAANTSDETIEREIKEGIIIQADTLEELAEKIGVPTQELTNTIAQYNACVDAGQDPEFHKSAFGLKVEKAPFYATPRQPSVHHTMGGLKIDTKARVIGKDGEVIQGLYAAGEVTGGIHAGNRLGGNALIDIFTYGRIAGESASDLV
;
A
#
# COMPACT_ATOMS: atom_id res chain seq x y z
N MET A 1 17.70 38.86 23.21
CA MET A 1 17.63 37.54 22.55
C MET A 1 18.84 37.42 21.62
N ALA A 2 19.35 36.22 21.41
CA ALA A 2 20.44 35.99 20.46
C ALA A 2 19.96 36.28 19.03
N GLN A 3 20.77 36.97 18.24
CA GLN A 3 20.51 37.26 16.83
C GLN A 3 21.44 36.44 15.94
N LEU A 4 21.02 36.14 14.71
CA LEU A 4 21.83 35.37 13.76
C LEU A 4 23.22 35.99 13.53
N VAL A 5 23.30 37.32 13.51
CA VAL A 5 24.53 38.10 13.28
C VAL A 5 25.50 38.08 14.47
N ASP A 6 25.07 37.61 15.64
CA ASP A 6 25.90 37.66 16.84
C ASP A 6 27.07 36.67 16.75
N GLU A 7 28.25 37.09 17.21
CA GLU A 7 29.38 36.20 17.42
C GLU A 7 29.05 35.18 18.53
N ILE A 8 29.53 33.95 18.38
CA ILE A 8 29.54 32.94 19.43
C ILE A 8 30.97 32.43 19.67
N VAL A 9 31.32 32.25 20.93
CA VAL A 9 32.65 31.76 21.37
C VAL A 9 32.48 30.39 21.99
N PHE A 10 33.18 29.40 21.47
CA PHE A 10 33.18 28.04 22.00
C PHE A 10 34.14 27.88 23.18
N GLN A 11 34.06 26.74 23.88
CA GLN A 11 34.90 26.47 25.04
C GLN A 11 36.39 26.32 24.67
N SER A 12 36.69 25.87 23.46
CA SER A 12 38.03 25.90 22.83
C SER A 12 38.59 27.32 22.62
N GLY A 13 37.76 28.37 22.81
CA GLY A 13 38.12 29.77 22.56
C GLY A 13 37.94 30.18 21.09
N VAL A 14 37.53 29.26 20.21
CA VAL A 14 37.24 29.57 18.82
C VAL A 14 36.00 30.44 18.71
N LYS A 15 36.06 31.43 17.82
CA LYS A 15 34.97 32.36 17.52
C LYS A 15 34.36 32.04 16.18
N LEU A 16 33.03 31.98 16.11
CA LEU A 16 32.27 32.02 14.86
C LEU A 16 31.67 33.41 14.69
N HIS A 17 31.84 34.00 13.52
CA HIS A 17 31.39 35.37 13.23
C HIS A 17 29.87 35.52 13.12
N ASN A 18 29.11 34.43 13.14
CA ASN A 18 27.66 34.39 13.25
C ASN A 18 27.18 33.01 13.75
N ARG A 19 25.88 32.88 13.98
CA ARG A 19 25.22 31.67 14.51
C ARG A 19 24.72 30.70 13.43
N ILE A 20 25.16 30.87 12.18
CA ILE A 20 24.71 30.07 11.02
C ILE A 20 25.75 29.01 10.70
N VAL A 21 25.30 27.76 10.61
CA VAL A 21 26.12 26.60 10.24
C VAL A 21 25.50 25.88 9.06
N MET A 22 26.31 25.40 8.13
CA MET A 22 25.83 24.47 7.10
C MET A 22 25.79 23.05 7.67
N ALA A 23 24.65 22.37 7.48
CA ALA A 23 24.43 21.01 7.95
C ALA A 23 25.27 19.98 7.18
N PRO A 24 25.73 18.91 7.84
CA PRO A 24 26.45 17.82 7.19
C PRO A 24 25.47 16.96 6.39
N MET A 25 25.31 17.30 5.11
CA MET A 25 24.48 16.58 4.14
C MET A 25 25.36 15.70 3.27
N THR A 26 25.09 14.41 3.26
CA THR A 26 25.73 13.47 2.33
C THR A 26 25.40 13.82 0.89
N ILE A 27 26.41 14.02 0.05
CA ILE A 27 26.25 14.41 -1.36
C ILE A 27 26.61 13.29 -2.35
N GLN A 28 27.08 12.13 -1.86
CA GLN A 28 27.41 10.93 -2.64
C GLN A 28 28.37 11.16 -3.82
N SER A 29 29.27 12.14 -3.70
CA SER A 29 30.16 12.59 -4.78
C SER A 29 31.63 12.26 -4.52
N ALA A 30 31.98 11.49 -3.49
CA ALA A 30 33.34 11.01 -3.32
C ALA A 30 33.68 9.93 -4.36
N PHE A 31 34.97 9.76 -4.66
CA PHE A 31 35.43 8.63 -5.45
C PHE A 31 35.07 7.30 -4.77
N PHE A 32 35.07 6.20 -5.53
CA PHE A 32 34.73 4.86 -5.02
C PHE A 32 35.55 4.43 -3.79
N ASP A 33 36.77 4.97 -3.64
CA ASP A 33 37.67 4.70 -2.52
C ASP A 33 37.44 5.68 -1.34
N GLY A 34 36.46 6.58 -1.42
CA GLY A 34 36.17 7.65 -0.46
C GLY A 34 37.01 8.92 -0.62
N GLY A 35 37.71 9.07 -1.76
CA GLY A 35 38.53 10.26 -2.04
C GLY A 35 37.70 11.49 -2.40
N VAL A 36 38.17 12.67 -1.99
CA VAL A 36 37.55 13.96 -2.35
C VAL A 36 37.62 14.20 -3.87
N THR A 37 36.50 14.54 -4.48
CA THR A 37 36.42 14.96 -5.90
C THR A 37 36.45 16.48 -6.04
N GLN A 38 36.67 16.96 -7.27
CA GLN A 38 36.62 18.41 -7.55
C GLN A 38 35.21 18.98 -7.38
N GLU A 39 34.17 18.19 -7.68
CA GLU A 39 32.77 18.59 -7.48
C GLU A 39 32.47 18.87 -6.00
N MET A 40 32.96 18.01 -5.09
CA MET A 40 32.84 18.26 -3.64
C MET A 40 33.51 19.57 -3.24
N ILE A 41 34.74 19.82 -3.72
CA ILE A 41 35.46 21.06 -3.42
C ILE A 41 34.65 22.28 -3.90
N ASN A 42 34.13 22.24 -5.13
CA ASN A 42 33.33 23.32 -5.68
C ASN A 42 32.01 23.52 -4.90
N TYR A 43 31.33 22.43 -4.55
CA TYR A 43 30.08 22.44 -3.81
C TYR A 43 30.23 23.14 -2.44
N TYR A 44 31.24 22.76 -1.66
CA TYR A 44 31.49 23.36 -0.35
C TYR A 44 32.08 24.78 -0.46
N ALA A 45 32.94 25.05 -1.45
CA ALA A 45 33.47 26.39 -1.70
C ALA A 45 32.39 27.40 -2.11
N ALA A 46 31.35 26.96 -2.82
CA ALA A 46 30.23 27.81 -3.23
C ALA A 46 29.38 28.26 -2.03
N ARG A 47 29.40 27.50 -0.93
CA ARG A 47 28.58 27.71 0.28
C ARG A 47 29.36 28.30 1.45
N SER A 48 30.66 28.53 1.28
CA SER A 48 31.56 29.06 2.31
C SER A 48 31.66 30.58 2.31
N GLY A 49 32.10 31.12 3.45
CA GLY A 49 32.32 32.54 3.71
C GLY A 49 31.28 33.11 4.67
N ASP A 50 30.05 33.24 4.18
CA ASP A 50 28.99 33.91 4.95
C ASP A 50 28.52 33.07 6.15
N ALA A 51 28.58 31.74 6.09
CA ALA A 51 28.30 30.89 7.25
C ALA A 51 29.44 30.95 8.28
N GLY A 52 29.12 30.97 9.57
CA GLY A 52 30.10 30.86 10.65
C GLY A 52 30.94 29.59 10.55
N ALA A 53 30.30 28.46 10.24
CA ALA A 53 30.97 27.19 10.02
C ALA A 53 30.27 26.34 8.94
N ILE A 54 31.05 25.47 8.30
CA ILE A 54 30.54 24.38 7.46
C ILE A 54 30.92 23.07 8.11
N ILE A 55 29.91 22.23 8.39
CA ILE A 55 30.13 20.84 8.78
C ILE A 55 30.04 20.00 7.51
N VAL A 56 31.18 19.48 7.08
CA VAL A 56 31.30 18.55 5.94
C VAL A 56 30.62 17.24 6.30
N GLU A 57 30.01 16.61 5.30
CA GLU A 57 29.31 15.33 5.41
C GLU A 57 30.10 14.23 6.14
N SER A 58 29.35 13.24 6.60
CA SER A 58 29.84 12.04 7.27
C SER A 58 30.99 11.36 6.53
N ALA A 59 32.20 11.44 7.11
CA ALA A 59 33.39 10.75 6.64
C ALA A 59 33.63 9.44 7.41
N PHE A 60 33.70 8.30 6.70
CA PHE A 60 33.86 7.00 7.34
C PHE A 60 35.29 6.84 7.89
N VAL A 61 35.39 6.37 9.13
CA VAL A 61 36.70 6.13 9.80
C VAL A 61 37.30 4.76 9.48
N GLU A 62 36.52 3.89 8.86
CA GLU A 62 36.94 2.57 8.38
C GLU A 62 36.19 2.25 7.08
N ASN A 63 36.91 1.70 6.10
CA ASN A 63 36.35 1.32 4.80
C ASN A 63 35.16 0.34 4.89
N TYR A 64 35.08 -0.44 5.97
CA TYR A 64 34.00 -1.40 6.20
C TYR A 64 32.72 -0.79 6.79
N GLY A 65 32.79 0.47 7.21
CA GLY A 65 31.73 1.22 7.87
C GLY A 65 30.94 2.15 6.96
N ARG A 66 30.74 1.82 5.69
CA ARG A 66 30.07 2.68 4.69
C ARG A 66 28.56 2.43 4.65
N ALA A 67 27.77 3.51 4.68
CA ALA A 67 26.30 3.43 4.63
C ALA A 67 25.70 3.69 3.23
N PHE A 68 26.44 4.29 2.30
CA PHE A 68 25.93 4.75 1.01
C PHE A 68 27.03 4.76 -0.07
N PRO A 69 26.67 4.73 -1.37
CA PRO A 69 27.63 4.91 -2.46
C PRO A 69 28.20 6.33 -2.45
N GLY A 70 29.45 6.48 -2.93
CA GLY A 70 30.12 7.79 -2.99
C GLY A 70 30.37 8.43 -1.62
N ALA A 71 30.45 7.64 -0.55
CA ALA A 71 30.72 8.15 0.80
C ALA A 71 32.13 8.73 0.93
N LEU A 72 32.28 9.86 1.63
CA LEU A 72 33.58 10.45 1.95
C LEU A 72 34.34 9.57 2.96
N GLY A 73 35.65 9.38 2.77
CA GLY A 73 36.49 8.58 3.67
C GLY A 73 37.57 9.39 4.39
N ILE A 74 37.90 8.97 5.61
CA ILE A 74 39.04 9.47 6.41
C ILE A 74 39.81 8.31 7.09
N ASP A 75 39.70 7.12 6.51
CA ASP A 75 40.26 5.87 7.02
C ASP A 75 41.75 5.68 6.71
N THR A 76 42.28 6.34 5.68
CA THR A 76 43.69 6.22 5.25
C THR A 76 44.40 7.55 5.02
N ASP A 77 45.73 7.56 5.18
CA ASP A 77 46.55 8.78 5.01
C ASP A 77 46.53 9.33 3.58
N SER A 78 46.24 8.48 2.58
CA SER A 78 46.07 8.90 1.19
C SER A 78 44.95 9.94 1.00
N LYS A 79 44.00 10.02 1.93
CA LYS A 79 42.88 10.98 1.89
C LYS A 79 43.27 12.38 2.32
N ILE A 80 44.37 12.54 3.08
CA ILE A 80 44.78 13.83 3.66
C ILE A 80 44.92 14.89 2.56
N ALA A 81 45.54 14.57 1.42
CA ALA A 81 45.76 15.57 0.36
C ALA A 81 44.45 16.10 -0.25
N GLY A 82 43.46 15.24 -0.47
CA GLY A 82 42.14 15.65 -0.97
C GLY A 82 41.34 16.43 0.08
N LEU A 83 41.36 15.93 1.31
CA LEU A 83 40.74 16.57 2.48
C LEU A 83 41.36 17.94 2.77
N THR A 84 42.65 18.13 2.54
CA THR A 84 43.34 19.43 2.67
C THR A 84 42.76 20.44 1.70
N LYS A 85 42.61 20.07 0.41
CA LYS A 85 42.01 20.96 -0.59
C LYS A 85 40.57 21.33 -0.23
N LEU A 86 39.81 20.39 0.33
CA LEU A 86 38.44 20.64 0.76
C LEU A 86 38.38 21.61 1.95
N ALA A 87 39.18 21.37 3.00
CA ALA A 87 39.26 22.24 4.16
C ALA A 87 39.72 23.65 3.75
N ASP A 88 40.76 23.75 2.91
CA ASP A 88 41.28 25.02 2.40
C ASP A 88 40.20 25.79 1.62
N ALA A 89 39.43 25.10 0.77
CA ALA A 89 38.38 25.73 -0.03
C ALA A 89 37.22 26.30 0.81
N ILE A 90 36.87 25.63 1.91
CA ILE A 90 35.89 26.13 2.89
C ILE A 90 36.47 27.36 3.61
N LYS A 91 37.71 27.25 4.09
CA LYS A 91 38.35 28.27 4.92
C LYS A 91 38.78 29.51 4.15
N ALA A 92 38.99 29.40 2.84
CA ALA A 92 39.45 30.49 1.97
C ALA A 92 38.58 31.75 2.07
N LYS A 93 37.29 31.62 2.42
CA LYS A 93 36.34 32.73 2.55
C LYS A 93 35.99 33.09 4.00
N GLY A 94 36.54 32.38 4.99
CA GLY A 94 36.39 32.72 6.42
C GLY A 94 35.49 31.80 7.25
N SER A 95 34.74 30.86 6.66
CA SER A 95 34.03 29.84 7.43
C SER A 95 34.99 28.87 8.11
N LYS A 96 34.63 28.41 9.31
CA LYS A 96 35.33 27.26 9.93
C LYS A 96 34.98 25.96 9.20
N ALA A 97 35.99 25.12 8.94
CA ALA A 97 35.79 23.79 8.36
C ALA A 97 35.76 22.73 9.45
N ILE A 98 34.62 22.06 9.60
CA ILE A 98 34.43 20.97 10.57
C ILE A 98 34.12 19.69 9.78
N LEU A 99 34.77 18.57 10.10
CA LEU A 99 34.50 17.29 9.45
C LEU A 99 33.67 16.39 10.35
N GLN A 100 32.50 15.93 9.89
CA GLN A 100 31.75 14.93 10.63
C GLN A 100 32.39 13.54 10.44
N ILE A 101 32.68 12.84 11.52
CA ILE A 101 33.31 11.51 11.48
C ILE A 101 32.36 10.44 12.01
N TYR A 102 32.25 9.31 11.30
CA TYR A 102 31.30 8.25 11.63
C TYR A 102 31.78 6.85 11.26
N HIS A 103 31.05 5.85 11.76
CA HIS A 103 31.09 4.48 11.28
C HIS A 103 29.64 3.97 11.18
N ALA A 104 29.25 3.37 10.05
CA ALA A 104 27.87 2.97 9.83
C ALA A 104 27.39 1.86 10.79
N GLY A 105 28.30 1.01 11.25
CA GLY A 105 27.97 -0.10 12.16
C GLY A 105 26.90 -1.01 11.56
N ARG A 106 25.82 -1.32 12.28
CA ARG A 106 24.65 -2.08 11.77
C ARG A 106 23.94 -1.44 10.57
N MET A 107 24.23 -0.17 10.26
CA MET A 107 23.71 0.51 9.07
C MET A 107 24.60 0.37 7.84
N ALA A 108 25.75 -0.30 7.94
CA ALA A 108 26.61 -0.57 6.80
C ALA A 108 25.90 -1.46 5.77
N ASN A 109 26.22 -1.29 4.50
CA ASN A 109 25.73 -2.14 3.42
C ASN A 109 26.91 -2.96 2.84
N PRO A 110 26.80 -4.31 2.79
CA PRO A 110 27.78 -5.20 2.17
C PRO A 110 28.21 -4.79 0.76
N GLU A 111 27.29 -4.24 -0.01
CA GLU A 111 27.54 -3.79 -1.38
C GLU A 111 28.63 -2.70 -1.44
N PHE A 112 28.67 -1.82 -0.44
CA PHE A 112 29.57 -0.65 -0.43
C PHE A 112 30.84 -0.89 0.38
N ASN A 113 30.87 -1.93 1.21
CA ASN A 113 31.95 -2.24 2.13
C ASN A 113 32.80 -3.44 1.66
N GLY A 114 32.66 -3.86 0.39
CA GLY A 114 33.45 -4.95 -0.20
C GLY A 114 32.95 -6.35 0.16
N GLY A 115 31.67 -6.50 0.47
CA GLY A 115 31.03 -7.77 0.82
C GLY A 115 31.26 -8.20 2.28
N HIS A 116 31.76 -7.30 3.13
CA HIS A 116 32.00 -7.59 4.53
C HIS A 116 30.71 -7.52 5.34
N GLN A 117 30.51 -8.47 6.23
CA GLN A 117 29.41 -8.42 7.17
C GLN A 117 29.56 -7.19 8.10
N PRO A 118 28.51 -6.39 8.30
CA PRO A 118 28.55 -5.25 9.22
C PRO A 118 28.98 -5.63 10.63
N ILE A 119 29.52 -4.68 11.39
CA ILE A 119 29.85 -4.85 12.82
C ILE A 119 29.04 -3.90 13.68
N SER A 120 28.74 -4.27 14.92
CA SER A 120 28.00 -3.42 15.87
C SER A 120 28.28 -3.82 17.32
N ALA A 121 27.64 -3.12 18.27
CA ALA A 121 27.71 -3.42 19.68
C ALA A 121 27.22 -4.85 20.00
N SER A 122 26.18 -5.31 19.30
CA SER A 122 25.58 -6.65 19.42
C SER A 122 24.99 -7.11 18.08
N PRO A 123 24.64 -8.39 17.89
CA PRO A 123 24.13 -8.90 16.63
C PRO A 123 22.64 -8.61 16.46
N VAL A 124 22.31 -7.32 16.42
CA VAL A 124 20.95 -6.80 16.27
C VAL A 124 20.88 -6.03 14.96
N ALA A 125 20.16 -6.59 13.98
CA ALA A 125 19.93 -5.92 12.70
C ALA A 125 19.20 -4.58 12.89
N ALA A 126 19.37 -3.65 11.96
CA ALA A 126 18.52 -2.46 11.90
C ALA A 126 17.09 -2.85 11.50
N LEU A 127 16.08 -2.17 12.04
CA LEU A 127 14.68 -2.38 11.66
C LEU A 127 14.37 -1.70 10.31
N ARG A 128 15.01 -2.18 9.24
CA ARG A 128 14.82 -1.76 7.85
C ARG A 128 14.93 -2.98 6.94
N ASP A 129 14.27 -2.94 5.78
CA ASP A 129 14.30 -4.03 4.82
C ASP A 129 15.75 -4.35 4.39
N ASN A 130 16.05 -5.65 4.27
CA ASN A 130 17.35 -6.16 3.85
C ASN A 130 18.54 -5.74 4.74
N ALA A 131 18.32 -5.29 5.97
CA ALA A 131 19.41 -5.06 6.91
C ALA A 131 20.10 -6.37 7.30
N GLU A 132 21.39 -6.48 7.00
CA GLU A 132 22.18 -7.59 7.51
C GLU A 132 22.28 -7.55 9.04
N THR A 133 22.28 -8.73 9.65
CA THR A 133 22.60 -8.86 11.06
C THR A 133 24.10 -8.61 11.25
N PRO A 134 24.51 -7.59 12.03
CA PRO A 134 25.92 -7.31 12.24
C PRO A 134 26.57 -8.38 13.12
N LEU A 135 27.89 -8.49 13.04
CA LEU A 135 28.70 -9.20 14.02
C LEU A 135 28.85 -8.35 15.29
N GLU A 136 28.80 -9.00 16.45
CA GLU A 136 29.16 -8.37 17.71
C GLU A 136 30.67 -8.09 17.74
N MET A 137 31.06 -6.83 17.97
CA MET A 137 32.46 -6.46 18.08
C MET A 137 33.12 -7.12 19.30
N THR A 138 34.31 -7.67 19.12
CA THR A 138 35.15 -8.13 20.23
C THR A 138 35.67 -6.95 21.05
N LYS A 139 36.18 -7.23 22.26
CA LYS A 139 36.80 -6.19 23.10
C LYS A 139 37.94 -5.48 22.36
N GLU A 140 38.77 -6.25 21.65
CA GLU A 140 39.90 -5.74 20.88
C GLU A 140 39.43 -4.87 19.72
N GLN A 141 38.37 -5.29 19.00
CA GLN A 141 37.77 -4.49 17.92
C GLN A 141 37.16 -3.19 18.43
N ILE A 142 36.61 -3.16 19.65
CA ILE A 142 36.08 -1.92 20.25
C ILE A 142 37.21 -0.93 20.53
N GLU A 143 38.31 -1.39 21.14
CA GLU A 143 39.48 -0.55 21.40
C GLU A 143 40.13 -0.10 20.09
N GLU A 144 40.24 -0.98 19.08
CA GLU A 144 40.74 -0.62 17.74
C GLU A 144 39.84 0.42 17.06
N MET A 145 38.51 0.29 17.18
CA MET A 145 37.58 1.28 16.62
C MET A 145 37.75 2.65 17.28
N ILE A 146 37.99 2.70 18.60
CA ILE A 146 38.31 3.96 19.29
C ILE A 146 39.60 4.57 18.72
N GLU A 147 40.63 3.75 18.49
CA GLU A 147 41.87 4.20 17.82
C GLU A 147 41.59 4.70 16.40
N ARG A 148 40.74 4.05 15.60
CA ARG A 148 40.35 4.50 14.26
C ARG A 148 39.65 5.86 14.26
N PHE A 149 38.77 6.11 15.23
CA PHE A 149 38.22 7.46 15.44
C PHE A 149 39.32 8.47 15.80
N GLY A 150 40.30 8.09 16.62
CA GLY A 150 41.49 8.90 16.91
C GLY A 150 42.34 9.20 15.68
N ASP A 151 42.59 8.21 14.83
CA ASP A 151 43.32 8.36 13.58
C ASP A 151 42.59 9.28 12.60
N ALA A 152 41.26 9.19 12.55
CA ALA A 152 40.44 10.10 11.76
C ALA A 152 40.57 11.55 12.25
N VAL A 153 40.58 11.78 13.57
CA VAL A 153 40.85 13.11 14.16
C VAL A 153 42.24 13.60 13.79
N ASN A 154 43.26 12.74 13.91
CA ASN A 154 44.62 13.05 13.50
C ASN A 154 44.68 13.47 12.02
N ARG A 155 44.02 12.73 11.12
CA ARG A 155 43.95 13.06 9.69
C ARG A 155 43.19 14.36 9.43
N ALA A 156 42.14 14.66 10.18
CA ALA A 156 41.40 15.91 10.06
C ALA A 156 42.30 17.11 10.45
N ILE A 157 43.08 16.98 11.54
CA ILE A 157 44.07 17.99 11.95
C ILE A 157 45.15 18.16 10.88
N LEU A 158 45.72 17.07 10.37
CA LEU A 158 46.75 17.10 9.32
C LEU A 158 46.23 17.68 8.00
N ALA A 159 44.96 17.45 7.69
CA ALA A 159 44.27 18.05 6.55
C ALA A 159 43.85 19.50 6.79
N GLY A 160 44.09 20.07 7.98
CA GLY A 160 43.84 21.48 8.26
C GLY A 160 42.38 21.85 8.55
N PHE A 161 41.52 20.87 8.86
CA PHE A 161 40.19 21.17 9.42
C PHE A 161 40.33 21.89 10.78
N ASP A 162 39.39 22.79 11.08
CA ASP A 162 39.33 23.52 12.35
C ASP A 162 38.70 22.67 13.47
N GLY A 163 38.04 21.57 13.12
CA GLY A 163 37.45 20.65 14.10
C GLY A 163 36.82 19.40 13.50
N VAL A 164 36.25 18.58 14.38
CA VAL A 164 35.40 17.44 14.02
C VAL A 164 34.05 17.48 14.71
N GLU A 165 33.05 16.87 14.07
CA GLU A 165 31.79 16.51 14.71
C GLU A 165 31.73 14.99 14.88
N ILE A 166 31.58 14.52 16.11
CA ILE A 166 31.40 13.11 16.43
C ILE A 166 29.95 12.72 16.12
N HIS A 167 29.74 11.77 15.22
CA HIS A 167 28.39 11.39 14.79
C HIS A 167 27.79 10.29 15.68
N GLY A 168 27.14 10.70 16.79
CA GLY A 168 26.38 9.86 17.72
C GLY A 168 24.89 9.75 17.41
N ALA A 169 24.48 9.89 16.15
CA ALA A 169 23.08 9.96 15.74
C ALA A 169 22.74 9.02 14.58
N ASN A 170 21.48 9.07 14.13
CA ASN A 170 20.96 8.38 12.94
C ASN A 170 21.21 6.87 12.94
N THR A 171 21.19 6.25 14.12
CA THR A 171 21.40 4.80 14.34
C THR A 171 22.79 4.30 13.95
N TYR A 172 23.79 5.17 13.79
CA TYR A 172 25.18 4.80 13.50
C TYR A 172 25.97 4.34 14.73
N LEU A 173 27.17 3.80 14.54
CA LEU A 173 27.86 2.94 15.51
C LEU A 173 27.91 3.51 16.94
N ILE A 174 28.20 4.80 17.10
CA ILE A 174 28.28 5.44 18.42
C ILE A 174 26.90 5.44 19.10
N GLN A 175 25.82 5.77 18.38
CA GLN A 175 24.45 5.62 18.89
C GLN A 175 24.15 4.16 19.20
N GLN A 176 24.63 3.23 18.36
CA GLN A 176 24.34 1.80 18.54
C GLN A 176 24.87 1.26 19.87
N PHE A 177 26.03 1.74 20.33
CA PHE A 177 26.56 1.42 21.65
C PHE A 177 25.75 2.08 22.79
N PHE A 178 25.22 3.28 22.59
CA PHE A 178 24.42 3.94 23.63
C PHE A 178 23.00 3.36 23.76
N SER A 179 22.42 2.92 22.64
CA SER A 179 21.05 2.45 22.55
C SER A 179 20.83 1.14 23.34
N PRO A 180 19.79 1.05 24.18
CA PRO A 180 19.37 -0.22 24.79
C PRO A 180 18.79 -1.21 23.78
N HIS A 181 18.45 -0.76 22.57
CA HIS A 181 17.94 -1.61 21.51
C HIS A 181 19.05 -2.43 20.85
N SER A 182 20.07 -1.75 20.35
CA SER A 182 21.13 -2.35 19.54
C SER A 182 22.32 -2.83 20.37
N ASN A 183 22.47 -2.38 21.61
CA ASN A 183 23.51 -2.88 22.52
C ASN A 183 22.91 -3.83 23.55
N ARG A 184 23.12 -5.13 23.35
CA ARG A 184 22.69 -6.22 24.23
C ARG A 184 23.84 -6.84 25.02
N ARG A 185 25.01 -6.18 25.03
CA ARG A 185 26.19 -6.66 25.75
C ARG A 185 25.96 -6.61 27.26
N ASN A 186 26.73 -7.42 27.98
CA ASN A 186 26.74 -7.47 29.45
C ASN A 186 28.10 -7.09 30.07
N ASP A 187 29.04 -6.61 29.25
CA ASP A 187 30.39 -6.20 29.66
C ASP A 187 30.47 -4.69 29.97
N LYS A 188 31.67 -4.11 30.03
CA LYS A 188 31.86 -2.66 30.35
C LYS A 188 31.26 -1.71 29.30
N TRP A 189 30.91 -2.23 28.12
CA TRP A 189 30.41 -1.47 26.99
C TRP A 189 28.90 -1.55 26.82
N GLY A 190 28.18 -2.37 27.61
CA GLY A 190 26.73 -2.49 27.54
C GLY A 190 26.06 -2.90 28.85
N GLY A 191 24.76 -3.15 28.79
CA GLY A 191 23.93 -3.43 29.97
C GLY A 191 23.18 -2.17 30.41
N ASN A 192 23.54 -1.58 31.55
CA ASN A 192 22.88 -0.37 32.05
C ASN A 192 23.34 0.91 31.31
N ILE A 193 22.63 2.01 31.54
CA ILE A 193 22.86 3.29 30.85
C ILE A 193 24.30 3.81 31.05
N GLU A 194 24.88 3.64 32.24
CA GLU A 194 26.25 4.05 32.55
C GLU A 194 27.26 3.32 31.64
N ARG A 195 27.13 2.00 31.49
CA ARG A 195 28.06 1.20 30.69
C ARG A 195 27.88 1.42 29.20
N ARG A 196 26.64 1.61 28.72
CA ARG A 196 26.36 2.00 27.33
C ARG A 196 26.94 3.37 26.97
N THR A 197 27.09 4.26 27.96
CA THR A 197 27.73 5.58 27.80
C THR A 197 29.25 5.50 27.64
N SER A 198 29.88 4.38 28.02
CA SER A 198 31.35 4.22 28.00
C SER A 198 31.95 4.42 26.61
N PHE A 199 31.32 3.92 25.54
CA PHE A 199 31.88 4.00 24.20
C PHE A 199 31.84 5.43 23.63
N PRO A 200 30.71 6.18 23.67
CA PRO A 200 30.70 7.60 23.34
C PRO A 200 31.75 8.43 24.10
N LEU A 201 31.92 8.19 25.41
CA LEU A 201 32.92 8.89 26.22
C LEU A 201 34.35 8.52 25.84
N ALA A 202 34.61 7.25 25.51
CA ALA A 202 35.94 6.81 25.08
C ALA A 202 36.34 7.44 23.75
N VAL A 203 35.40 7.55 22.80
CA VAL A 203 35.63 8.25 21.53
C VAL A 203 35.92 9.73 21.77
N LEU A 204 35.12 10.42 22.61
CA LEU A 204 35.38 11.82 22.96
C LEU A 204 36.74 12.02 23.64
N ALA A 205 37.08 11.17 24.62
CA ALA A 205 38.36 11.23 25.32
C ALA A 205 39.52 11.03 24.35
N LYS A 206 39.39 10.10 23.39
CA LYS A 206 40.40 9.86 22.36
C LYS A 206 40.55 11.06 21.42
N THR A 207 39.43 11.66 20.97
CA THR A 207 39.45 12.88 20.16
C THR A 207 40.22 14.01 20.85
N LYS A 208 39.95 14.25 22.13
CA LYS A 208 40.65 15.27 22.93
C LYS A 208 42.13 14.95 23.10
N GLN A 209 42.45 13.69 23.41
CA GLN A 209 43.83 13.24 23.54
C GLN A 209 44.64 13.52 22.27
N VAL A 210 44.08 13.23 21.09
CA VAL A 210 44.75 13.48 19.81
C VAL A 210 44.92 14.98 19.55
N ALA A 211 43.90 15.80 19.82
CA ALA A 211 44.01 17.25 19.70
C ALA A 211 45.11 17.84 20.62
N GLU A 212 45.18 17.37 21.86
CA GLU A 212 46.22 17.74 22.83
C GLU A 212 47.62 17.31 22.36
N GLN A 213 47.78 16.11 21.80
CA GLN A 213 49.05 15.63 21.24
C GLN A 213 49.57 16.52 20.11
N HIS A 214 48.67 17.15 19.36
CA HIS A 214 49.00 18.13 18.31
C HIS A 214 49.15 19.56 18.84
N ASN A 215 49.02 19.79 20.14
CA ASN A 215 48.95 21.13 20.76
C ASN A 215 47.87 22.03 20.13
N LYS A 216 46.74 21.44 19.74
CA LYS A 216 45.60 22.11 19.12
C LYS A 216 44.49 22.36 20.15
N SER A 217 44.74 23.27 21.09
CA SER A 217 43.75 23.65 22.10
C SER A 217 42.53 24.38 21.52
N ASP A 218 42.66 24.89 20.29
CA ASP A 218 41.63 25.57 19.51
C ASP A 218 40.90 24.62 18.52
N PHE A 219 41.06 23.30 18.66
CA PHE A 219 40.36 22.34 17.81
C PHE A 219 38.90 22.17 18.25
N ILE A 220 37.96 22.43 17.35
CA ILE A 220 36.52 22.36 17.65
C ILE A 220 36.09 20.90 17.74
N ILE A 221 35.39 20.52 18.82
CA ILE A 221 34.82 19.18 19.01
C ILE A 221 33.32 19.31 19.27
N GLY A 222 32.52 18.90 18.28
CA GLY A 222 31.06 18.81 18.38
C GLY A 222 30.56 17.39 18.57
N TYR A 223 29.34 17.24 19.08
CA TYR A 223 28.65 15.95 19.17
C TYR A 223 27.23 16.04 18.62
N ARG A 224 26.93 15.25 17.57
CA ARG A 224 25.59 15.14 16.99
C ARG A 224 24.85 13.95 17.55
N PHE A 225 23.60 14.14 17.99
CA PHE A 225 22.81 13.10 18.66
C PHE A 225 21.38 12.99 18.10
N SER A 226 20.83 11.77 18.16
CA SER A 226 19.39 11.53 17.97
C SER A 226 18.70 11.73 19.32
N PRO A 227 17.72 12.63 19.45
CA PRO A 227 17.07 12.88 20.74
C PRO A 227 16.34 11.67 21.32
N GLU A 228 15.80 10.84 20.43
CA GLU A 228 14.96 9.69 20.74
C GLU A 228 15.14 8.65 19.63
N GLU A 229 14.76 7.41 19.92
CA GLU A 229 14.84 6.26 19.01
C GLU A 229 13.52 5.47 19.07
N ILE A 230 12.97 5.13 17.90
CA ILE A 230 11.62 4.53 17.77
C ILE A 230 11.59 3.11 18.36
N GLU A 231 12.72 2.41 18.32
CA GLU A 231 12.83 1.04 18.77
C GLU A 231 12.45 0.84 20.25
N GLN A 232 11.99 -0.38 20.58
CA GLN A 232 11.55 -0.78 21.92
C GLN A 232 12.31 -2.04 22.38
N PRO A 233 13.03 -2.00 23.53
CA PRO A 233 13.49 -0.78 24.19
C PRO A 233 14.36 0.05 23.25
N GLY A 234 14.40 1.37 23.42
CA GLY A 234 15.23 2.29 22.63
C GLY A 234 15.57 3.53 23.46
N ILE A 235 16.32 4.46 22.87
CA ILE A 235 16.69 5.73 23.52
C ILE A 235 15.43 6.58 23.77
N ARG A 236 15.19 6.95 25.03
CA ARG A 236 14.19 7.94 25.43
C ARG A 236 14.86 9.28 25.69
N PHE A 237 14.07 10.35 25.73
CA PHE A 237 14.64 11.69 25.88
C PHE A 237 15.44 11.87 27.18
N ASP A 238 15.02 11.22 28.28
CA ASP A 238 15.76 11.21 29.53
C ASP A 238 17.11 10.49 29.42
N ASP A 239 17.18 9.39 28.64
CA ASP A 239 18.45 8.72 28.35
C ASP A 239 19.40 9.67 27.62
N THR A 240 18.87 10.40 26.63
CA THR A 240 19.63 11.42 25.91
C THR A 240 20.14 12.50 26.86
N MET A 241 19.31 13.05 27.75
CA MET A 241 19.76 14.07 28.71
C MET A 241 20.86 13.53 29.64
N PHE A 242 20.79 12.25 30.03
CA PHE A 242 21.87 11.59 30.78
C PHE A 242 23.18 11.53 29.97
N LEU A 243 23.13 11.13 28.70
CA LEU A 243 24.30 11.08 27.83
C LEU A 243 24.92 12.48 27.66
N LEU A 244 24.09 13.49 27.39
CA LEU A 244 24.55 14.86 27.17
C LEU A 244 25.19 15.44 28.45
N ASP A 245 24.66 15.14 29.64
CA ASP A 245 25.30 15.50 30.92
C ASP A 245 26.72 14.92 31.01
N LYS A 246 26.89 13.63 30.71
CA LYS A 246 28.20 12.97 30.76
C LYS A 246 29.16 13.55 29.74
N LEU A 247 28.73 13.77 28.50
CA LEU A 247 29.56 14.37 27.47
C LEU A 247 29.97 15.80 27.83
N ALA A 248 29.04 16.62 28.33
CA ALA A 248 29.31 18.02 28.70
C ALA A 248 30.37 18.14 29.80
N THR A 249 30.39 17.22 30.78
CA THR A 249 31.43 17.21 31.84
C THR A 249 32.84 16.91 31.33
N HIS A 250 32.96 16.34 30.12
CA HIS A 250 34.25 16.04 29.49
C HIS A 250 34.69 17.11 28.49
N GLY A 251 33.92 18.20 28.33
CA GLY A 251 34.25 19.36 27.49
C GLY A 251 33.95 19.12 26.01
N LEU A 252 33.00 19.90 25.48
CA LEU A 252 32.56 19.96 24.10
C LEU A 252 32.33 21.41 23.69
N ASP A 253 32.47 21.71 22.41
CA ASP A 253 32.20 23.04 21.86
C ASP A 253 30.73 23.23 21.50
N TYR A 254 30.02 22.18 21.11
CA TYR A 254 28.57 22.23 20.87
C TYR A 254 27.91 20.83 20.87
N PHE A 255 26.59 20.84 21.09
CA PHE A 255 25.69 19.74 20.80
C PHE A 255 24.85 20.04 19.55
N HIS A 256 24.62 19.04 18.70
CA HIS A 256 23.84 19.22 17.47
C HIS A 256 22.68 18.22 17.43
N PHE A 257 21.46 18.74 17.38
CA PHE A 257 20.27 17.91 17.19
C PHE A 257 20.31 17.23 15.82
N SER A 258 19.81 15.99 15.73
CA SER A 258 19.47 15.36 14.44
C SER A 258 17.96 15.17 14.34
N MET A 259 17.29 16.11 13.67
CA MET A 259 15.82 16.11 13.51
C MET A 259 15.40 16.60 12.12
N GLY A 260 14.22 16.16 11.66
CA GLY A 260 13.62 16.64 10.42
C GLY A 260 12.96 18.02 10.53
N SER A 261 12.63 18.46 11.75
CA SER A 261 12.05 19.76 12.07
C SER A 261 12.68 20.29 13.36
N TRP A 262 13.06 21.57 13.38
CA TRP A 262 13.65 22.22 14.55
C TRP A 262 12.66 22.35 15.73
N LEU A 263 11.35 22.31 15.46
CA LEU A 263 10.27 22.40 16.45
C LEU A 263 9.58 21.04 16.70
N ARG A 264 10.28 19.92 16.47
CA ARG A 264 9.70 18.58 16.66
C ARG A 264 9.43 18.29 18.14
N ASN A 265 8.26 17.69 18.43
CA ASN A 265 7.93 17.06 19.71
C ASN A 265 8.43 15.59 19.76
N SER A 266 7.98 14.82 20.75
CA SER A 266 8.44 13.45 20.94
C SER A 266 7.97 12.52 19.82
N ILE A 267 8.88 11.68 19.30
CA ILE A 267 8.53 10.64 18.32
C ILE A 267 8.08 9.32 18.97
N VAL A 268 8.34 9.17 20.28
CA VAL A 268 7.97 7.96 21.05
C VAL A 268 6.73 8.18 21.91
N THR A 269 6.33 9.43 22.13
CA THR A 269 5.10 9.81 22.84
C THR A 269 4.41 10.94 22.06
N PRO A 270 3.76 10.63 20.91
CA PRO A 270 3.22 11.63 20.01
C PRO A 270 2.14 12.52 20.63
N GLU A 271 1.50 12.07 21.70
CA GLU A 271 0.50 12.82 22.47
C GLU A 271 1.14 14.01 23.21
N ASP A 272 2.43 13.91 23.55
CA ASP A 272 3.19 14.97 24.18
C ASP A 272 3.53 16.05 23.15
N GLN A 273 2.80 17.16 23.23
CA GLN A 273 2.95 18.30 22.31
C GLN A 273 4.11 19.23 22.69
N GLU A 274 4.84 18.97 23.78
CA GLU A 274 5.95 19.83 24.17
C GLU A 274 7.17 19.63 23.23
N PRO A 275 7.67 20.71 22.60
CA PRO A 275 8.88 20.65 21.76
C PRO A 275 10.09 20.13 22.53
N LEU A 276 10.91 19.30 21.89
CA LEU A 276 12.08 18.70 22.55
C LEU A 276 13.14 19.73 22.98
N ILE A 277 13.23 20.86 22.29
CA ILE A 277 14.09 21.97 22.70
C ILE A 277 13.63 22.61 24.03
N ASP A 278 12.33 22.69 24.27
CA ASP A 278 11.79 23.22 25.53
C ASP A 278 12.13 22.27 26.68
N LYS A 279 11.95 20.96 26.46
CA LYS A 279 12.37 19.93 27.41
C LYS A 279 13.87 19.97 27.65
N TYR A 280 14.68 20.09 26.60
CA TYR A 280 16.14 20.22 26.71
C TYR A 280 16.51 21.38 27.63
N ARG A 281 15.92 22.57 27.42
CA ARG A 281 16.18 23.75 28.24
C ARG A 281 15.66 23.64 29.67
N LYS A 282 14.57 22.91 29.89
CA LYS A 282 14.04 22.63 31.24
C LYS A 282 14.88 21.61 32.01
N LEU A 283 15.38 20.58 31.34
CA LEU A 283 16.07 19.43 31.94
C LEU A 283 17.59 19.56 31.96
N GLN A 284 18.19 20.54 31.26
CA GLN A 284 19.65 20.71 31.20
C GLN A 284 20.27 20.89 32.59
N SER A 285 21.37 20.19 32.85
CA SER A 285 22.23 20.42 34.01
C SER A 285 23.13 21.64 33.79
N GLU A 286 23.84 22.09 34.84
CA GLU A 286 24.79 23.21 34.72
C GLU A 286 25.93 22.95 33.74
N SER A 287 26.35 21.69 33.55
CA SER A 287 27.37 21.31 32.56
C SER A 287 26.81 21.43 31.15
N VAL A 288 25.61 20.90 30.90
CA VAL A 288 24.93 20.95 29.59
C VAL A 288 24.64 22.40 29.18
N ALA A 289 24.20 23.24 30.11
CA ALA A 289 23.91 24.65 29.85
C ALA A 289 25.15 25.47 29.41
N LYS A 290 26.38 24.98 29.64
CA LYS A 290 27.64 25.62 29.19
C LYS A 290 28.05 25.22 27.77
N VAL A 291 27.37 24.25 27.17
CA VAL A 291 27.64 23.77 25.82
C VAL A 291 26.56 24.32 24.89
N PRO A 292 26.91 25.18 23.91
CA PRO A 292 25.97 25.66 22.90
C PRO A 292 25.23 24.53 22.19
N VAL A 293 23.95 24.73 21.89
CA VAL A 293 23.14 23.76 21.15
C VAL A 293 22.71 24.27 19.78
N ILE A 294 22.90 23.43 18.75
CA ILE A 294 22.57 23.70 17.36
C ILE A 294 21.23 23.03 17.00
N GLY A 295 20.29 23.83 16.50
CA GLY A 295 19.00 23.36 15.96
C GLY A 295 19.05 23.12 14.45
N VAL A 296 18.35 22.09 13.97
CA VAL A 296 18.31 21.71 12.55
C VAL A 296 16.93 21.19 12.16
N GLY A 297 16.64 21.24 10.86
CA GLY A 297 15.46 20.64 10.24
C GLY A 297 14.39 21.68 9.90
N GLY A 298 13.99 21.78 8.63
CA GLY A 298 12.92 22.70 8.21
C GLY A 298 13.27 24.20 8.25
N ILE A 299 14.55 24.58 8.26
CA ILE A 299 14.97 25.98 8.19
C ILE A 299 15.14 26.37 6.73
N ALA A 300 14.20 27.14 6.18
CA ALA A 300 14.18 27.54 4.77
C ALA A 300 14.45 29.03 4.58
N GLN A 301 13.97 29.88 5.49
CA GLN A 301 14.11 31.33 5.45
C GLN A 301 14.79 31.87 6.71
N ARG A 302 15.26 33.12 6.65
CA ARG A 302 15.83 33.85 7.80
C ARG A 302 14.91 33.76 9.04
N LYS A 303 13.61 33.94 8.84
CA LYS A 303 12.62 33.93 9.91
C LYS A 303 12.57 32.58 10.65
N ASP A 304 12.71 31.46 9.95
CA ASP A 304 12.72 30.14 10.60
C ASP A 304 13.94 30.00 11.51
N ALA A 305 15.09 30.51 11.06
CA ALA A 305 16.31 30.52 11.83
C ALA A 305 16.21 31.44 13.06
N GLU A 306 15.62 32.63 12.92
CA GLU A 306 15.36 33.53 14.04
C GLU A 306 14.38 32.90 15.04
N ASN A 307 13.28 32.31 14.58
CA ASN A 307 12.33 31.59 15.44
C ASN A 307 13.00 30.43 16.19
N ALA A 308 13.89 29.68 15.54
CA ALA A 308 14.64 28.61 16.20
C ALA A 308 15.55 29.16 17.33
N LEU A 309 16.23 30.29 17.10
CA LEU A 309 17.01 30.96 18.16
C LEU A 309 16.11 31.44 19.31
N GLU A 310 14.95 32.02 18.99
CA GLU A 310 13.96 32.47 19.98
C GLU A 310 13.39 31.32 20.81
N GLN A 311 13.15 30.17 20.18
CA GLN A 311 12.67 28.96 20.85
C GLN A 311 13.70 28.38 21.83
N GLY A 312 14.97 28.70 21.63
CA GLY A 312 16.02 28.39 22.59
C GLY A 312 17.21 27.64 22.01
N TYR A 313 17.41 27.56 20.70
CA TYR A 313 18.70 27.12 20.16
C TYR A 313 19.75 28.24 20.26
N ASP A 314 21.03 27.88 20.44
CA ASP A 314 22.12 28.86 20.44
C ASP A 314 22.63 29.15 19.02
N MET A 315 22.47 28.18 18.12
CA MET A 315 22.89 28.26 16.72
C MET A 315 21.93 27.48 15.83
N VAL A 316 21.97 27.73 14.53
CA VAL A 316 21.13 27.04 13.54
C VAL A 316 21.98 26.35 12.49
N SER A 317 21.59 25.13 12.14
CA SER A 317 22.17 24.36 11.05
C SER A 317 21.19 24.32 9.87
N VAL A 318 21.63 24.77 8.71
CA VAL A 318 20.82 24.83 7.49
C VAL A 318 21.25 23.72 6.54
N GLY A 319 20.30 22.89 6.12
CA GLY A 319 20.50 21.84 5.13
C GLY A 319 19.89 22.22 3.79
N LYS A 320 18.62 21.83 3.59
CA LYS A 320 17.87 22.01 2.33
C LYS A 320 17.97 23.42 1.72
N GLY A 321 17.97 24.48 2.54
CA GLY A 321 18.14 25.85 2.06
C GLY A 321 19.41 26.06 1.22
N TYR A 322 20.54 25.44 1.60
CA TYR A 322 21.79 25.54 0.84
C TYR A 322 21.80 24.72 -0.46
N LEU A 323 20.87 23.78 -0.64
CA LEU A 323 20.77 23.01 -1.89
C LEU A 323 20.22 23.87 -3.02
N VAL A 324 19.25 24.74 -2.71
CA VAL A 324 18.57 25.60 -3.68
C VAL A 324 19.11 27.04 -3.66
N GLU A 325 19.84 27.43 -2.62
CA GLU A 325 20.45 28.75 -2.48
C GLU A 325 21.86 28.64 -1.86
N PRO A 326 22.92 28.50 -2.66
CA PRO A 326 24.30 28.38 -2.15
C PRO A 326 24.72 29.58 -1.31
N THR A 327 24.12 30.75 -1.53
CA THR A 327 24.39 31.98 -0.78
C THR A 327 23.39 32.23 0.36
N TRP A 328 22.77 31.17 0.88
CA TRP A 328 21.70 31.27 1.88
C TRP A 328 22.06 32.16 3.07
N ALA A 329 23.24 31.96 3.69
CA ALA A 329 23.68 32.76 4.83
C ALA A 329 23.81 34.25 4.47
N ARG A 330 24.39 34.59 3.31
CA ARG A 330 24.51 35.97 2.84
C ARG A 330 23.14 36.63 2.77
N LYS A 331 22.20 35.95 2.12
CA LYS A 331 20.83 36.43 1.95
C LYS A 331 20.14 36.60 3.29
N ALA A 332 20.20 35.60 4.16
CA ALA A 332 19.62 35.65 5.49
C ALA A 332 20.20 36.82 6.32
N LEU A 333 21.52 37.01 6.33
CA LEU A 333 22.17 38.12 7.05
C LEU A 333 21.76 39.50 6.50
N ASN A 334 21.50 39.59 5.20
CA ASN A 334 21.03 40.82 4.53
C ASN A 334 19.51 41.01 4.55
N ASP A 335 18.75 40.10 5.16
CA ASP A 335 17.28 40.10 5.14
C ASP A 335 16.68 39.95 3.73
N GLU A 336 17.39 39.22 2.86
CA GLU A 336 16.95 38.84 1.52
C GLU A 336 16.23 37.48 1.56
N THR A 337 15.18 37.33 0.74
CA THR A 337 14.45 36.07 0.60
C THR A 337 15.30 35.00 -0.11
N CYS A 338 15.28 33.78 0.42
CA CYS A 338 15.94 32.61 -0.15
C CYS A 338 15.01 31.84 -1.09
N ALA A 339 15.57 31.17 -2.09
CA ALA A 339 14.81 30.26 -2.94
C ALA A 339 14.28 29.07 -2.14
N GLU A 340 13.10 28.58 -2.49
CA GLU A 340 12.49 27.38 -1.88
C GLU A 340 12.66 26.12 -2.75
N PHE A 341 12.80 26.32 -4.07
CA PHE A 341 12.98 25.28 -5.08
C PHE A 341 14.13 25.65 -6.01
N ALA A 342 14.80 24.64 -6.56
CA ALA A 342 15.75 24.82 -7.66
C ALA A 342 15.01 24.70 -8.99
N ASP A 343 15.40 25.48 -9.99
CA ASP A 343 14.92 25.27 -11.36
C ASP A 343 15.72 24.14 -12.03
N ILE A 344 15.09 23.34 -12.90
CA ILE A 344 15.75 22.23 -13.60
C ILE A 344 17.02 22.65 -14.36
N ALA A 345 17.09 23.90 -14.84
CA ALA A 345 18.24 24.45 -15.56
C ALA A 345 19.38 24.93 -14.64
N GLN A 346 19.22 24.87 -13.31
CA GLN A 346 20.14 25.50 -12.36
C GLN A 346 21.20 24.58 -11.76
N GLN A 347 21.21 23.27 -12.08
CA GLN A 347 22.15 22.32 -11.47
C GLN A 347 23.61 22.81 -11.47
N GLU A 348 24.12 23.24 -12.62
CA GLU A 348 25.49 23.74 -12.78
C GLU A 348 25.71 25.05 -12.00
N ALA A 349 24.74 25.97 -12.05
CA ALA A 349 24.81 27.25 -11.34
C ALA A 349 24.82 27.07 -9.81
N LEU A 350 24.08 26.08 -9.31
CA LEU A 350 24.00 25.73 -7.89
C LEU A 350 25.19 24.87 -7.42
N GLN A 351 26.05 24.45 -8.36
CA GLN A 351 27.19 23.56 -8.12
C GLN A 351 26.77 22.28 -7.38
N ILE A 352 25.64 21.68 -7.77
CA ILE A 352 25.12 20.45 -7.19
C ILE A 352 25.69 19.25 -7.97
N PRO A 353 26.43 18.32 -7.30
CA PRO A 353 26.90 17.10 -7.93
C PRO A 353 25.74 16.26 -8.49
N THR A 354 25.95 15.58 -9.61
CA THR A 354 24.91 14.77 -10.27
C THR A 354 24.23 13.75 -9.34
N PRO A 355 24.97 12.96 -8.52
CA PRO A 355 24.32 12.01 -7.60
C PRO A 355 23.36 12.68 -6.61
N LEU A 356 23.69 13.90 -6.15
CA LEU A 356 22.82 14.68 -5.27
C LEU A 356 21.62 15.28 -6.02
N TRP A 357 21.81 15.71 -7.27
CA TRP A 357 20.74 16.26 -8.10
C TRP A 357 19.65 15.22 -8.40
N GLU A 358 20.04 13.98 -8.70
CA GLU A 358 19.10 12.89 -9.00
C GLU A 358 18.19 12.53 -7.81
N ILE A 359 18.65 12.75 -6.58
CA ILE A 359 17.87 12.50 -5.35
C ILE A 359 17.12 13.75 -4.84
N MET A 360 17.24 14.89 -5.53
CA MET A 360 16.56 16.16 -5.23
C MET A 360 15.26 16.37 -6.02
N ASP A 361 14.71 15.35 -6.66
CA ASP A 361 13.53 15.43 -7.55
C ASP A 361 12.35 16.23 -6.98
N TYR A 362 12.04 16.04 -5.70
CA TYR A 362 10.96 16.73 -4.97
C TYR A 362 11.24 18.22 -4.68
N MET A 363 12.46 18.71 -4.95
CA MET A 363 12.88 20.11 -4.76
C MET A 363 13.15 20.84 -6.09
N ILE A 364 13.01 20.15 -7.22
CA ILE A 364 13.30 20.69 -8.55
C ILE A 364 11.97 21.03 -9.25
N VAL A 365 11.87 22.26 -9.74
CA VAL A 365 10.72 22.74 -10.53
C VAL A 365 11.15 23.09 -11.94
N ASP A 366 10.26 22.94 -12.92
CA ASP A 366 10.42 23.52 -14.24
C ASP A 366 9.71 24.87 -14.27
N SER A 367 10.41 25.94 -13.91
CA SER A 367 9.80 27.26 -13.79
C SER A 367 9.38 27.81 -15.15
N ALA A 368 10.00 27.36 -16.25
CA ALA A 368 9.61 27.76 -17.61
C ALA A 368 8.27 27.13 -17.99
N ALA A 369 8.08 25.85 -17.70
CA ALA A 369 6.79 25.18 -17.88
C ALA A 369 5.71 25.77 -16.96
N GLU A 370 6.02 26.04 -15.69
CA GLU A 370 5.06 26.62 -14.75
C GLU A 370 4.76 28.10 -15.04
N ALA A 371 5.72 28.90 -15.52
CA ALA A 371 5.47 30.28 -15.95
C ALA A 371 4.59 30.33 -17.21
N LEU A 372 4.83 29.45 -18.19
CA LEU A 372 4.01 29.33 -19.39
C LEU A 372 2.58 28.94 -19.03
N LYS A 373 2.43 27.99 -18.10
CA LYS A 373 1.16 27.54 -17.53
C LYS A 373 0.47 28.66 -16.74
N HIS A 374 1.18 29.39 -15.87
CA HIS A 374 0.61 30.51 -15.12
C HIS A 374 0.22 31.69 -15.99
N GLN A 375 1.00 32.02 -17.02
CA GLN A 375 0.63 33.04 -17.99
C GLN A 375 -0.64 32.61 -18.73
N ARG A 376 -0.70 31.37 -19.19
CA ARG A 376 -1.89 30.81 -19.83
C ARG A 376 -3.11 30.84 -18.90
N ILE A 377 -2.96 30.45 -17.63
CA ILE A 377 -4.04 30.50 -16.63
C ILE A 377 -4.51 31.94 -16.39
N LYS A 378 -3.60 32.91 -16.24
CA LYS A 378 -3.96 34.34 -16.08
C LYS A 378 -4.67 34.91 -17.30
N GLU A 379 -4.23 34.53 -18.50
CA GLU A 379 -4.93 34.88 -19.74
C GLU A 379 -6.35 34.32 -19.73
N LEU A 380 -6.50 33.02 -19.42
CA LEU A 380 -7.77 32.31 -19.39
C LEU A 380 -8.74 32.80 -18.31
N GLN A 381 -8.24 33.20 -17.13
CA GLN A 381 -9.07 33.75 -16.04
C GLN A 381 -9.74 35.08 -16.42
N ASN A 382 -9.18 35.82 -17.38
CA ASN A 382 -9.72 37.09 -17.87
C ASN A 382 -10.56 36.94 -19.15
N VAL A 383 -10.71 35.72 -19.69
CA VAL A 383 -11.54 35.48 -20.87
C VAL A 383 -13.02 35.61 -20.47
N PRO A 384 -13.79 36.52 -21.09
CA PRO A 384 -15.23 36.59 -20.86
C PRO A 384 -15.89 35.33 -21.43
N ILE A 385 -16.54 34.56 -20.56
CA ILE A 385 -17.20 33.31 -20.94
C ILE A 385 -18.60 33.65 -21.45
N LYS A 386 -18.84 33.41 -22.73
CA LYS A 386 -20.14 33.49 -23.37
C LYS A 386 -20.40 32.23 -24.17
N PHE A 387 -21.67 31.88 -24.32
CA PHE A 387 -22.09 30.75 -25.13
C PHE A 387 -23.14 31.22 -26.16
N ASN A 388 -23.20 30.55 -27.30
CA ASN A 388 -24.37 30.59 -28.16
C ASN A 388 -25.48 29.79 -27.47
N SER A 389 -26.61 30.43 -27.19
CA SER A 389 -27.70 29.77 -26.47
C SER A 389 -28.28 28.62 -27.28
N GLY A 390 -28.56 27.50 -26.61
CA GLY A 390 -29.06 26.30 -27.27
C GLY A 390 -28.64 25.03 -26.53
N GLU A 391 -28.96 23.90 -27.14
CA GLU A 391 -28.62 22.57 -26.64
C GLU A 391 -27.56 21.95 -27.55
N TYR A 392 -26.49 21.44 -26.94
CA TYR A 392 -25.35 20.88 -27.65
C TYR A 392 -25.04 19.51 -27.06
N THR A 393 -24.99 18.50 -27.93
CA THR A 393 -24.57 17.15 -27.53
C THR A 393 -23.14 16.93 -27.99
N ALA A 394 -22.28 16.56 -27.05
CA ALA A 394 -20.91 16.16 -27.30
C ALA A 394 -20.61 14.85 -26.59
N TYR A 395 -19.37 14.37 -26.71
CA TYR A 395 -18.98 13.06 -26.22
C TYR A 395 -17.72 13.16 -25.39
N GLY A 396 -17.66 12.44 -24.28
CA GLY A 396 -16.43 12.14 -23.56
C GLY A 396 -16.14 10.64 -23.58
N ARG A 397 -14.89 10.22 -23.32
CA ARG A 397 -14.53 8.80 -23.40
C ARG A 397 -14.72 8.10 -22.06
N GLY A 398 -15.81 7.35 -21.93
CA GLY A 398 -16.14 6.52 -20.78
C GLY A 398 -15.43 5.17 -20.77
N HIS A 399 -15.74 4.33 -19.77
CA HIS A 399 -15.13 3.01 -19.61
C HIS A 399 -15.60 2.03 -20.70
N ASN A 400 -16.83 2.18 -21.19
CA ASN A 400 -17.43 1.27 -22.16
C ASN A 400 -17.59 1.88 -23.56
N GLY A 401 -17.07 3.07 -23.79
CA GLY A 401 -17.11 3.77 -25.07
C GLY A 401 -17.38 5.26 -24.91
N ASP A 402 -17.86 5.89 -25.98
CA ASP A 402 -18.23 7.31 -25.95
C ASP A 402 -19.48 7.50 -25.08
N LEU A 403 -19.40 8.47 -24.16
CA LEU A 403 -20.45 8.91 -23.26
C LEU A 403 -21.09 10.18 -23.84
N PRO A 404 -22.32 10.12 -24.36
CA PRO A 404 -23.02 11.31 -24.83
C PRO A 404 -23.38 12.21 -23.64
N VAL A 405 -23.06 13.50 -23.76
CA VAL A 405 -23.39 14.54 -22.79
C VAL A 405 -24.06 15.68 -23.52
N THR A 406 -25.32 15.95 -23.19
CA THR A 406 -26.12 17.03 -23.71
C THR A 406 -26.11 18.19 -22.72
N VAL A 407 -25.68 19.37 -23.16
CA VAL A 407 -25.56 20.56 -22.31
C VAL A 407 -26.40 21.69 -22.89
N THR A 408 -27.22 22.31 -22.04
CA THR A 408 -28.05 23.47 -22.40
C THR A 408 -27.39 24.75 -21.89
N PHE A 409 -27.26 25.76 -22.75
CA PHE A 409 -26.62 27.05 -22.42
C PHE A 409 -27.58 28.24 -22.60
N SER A 410 -27.48 29.24 -21.72
CA SER A 410 -27.87 30.64 -22.01
C SER A 410 -26.68 31.40 -22.61
N GLU A 411 -26.80 32.72 -22.85
CA GLU A 411 -25.65 33.53 -23.32
C GLU A 411 -24.47 33.49 -22.34
N ASP A 412 -24.73 33.30 -21.05
CA ASP A 412 -23.77 33.50 -19.95
C ASP A 412 -23.69 32.35 -18.94
N LYS A 413 -24.47 31.26 -19.09
CA LYS A 413 -24.54 30.15 -18.13
C LYS A 413 -24.72 28.78 -18.79
N ILE A 414 -24.25 27.77 -18.07
CA ILE A 414 -24.65 26.37 -18.24
C ILE A 414 -25.95 26.18 -17.46
N LEU A 415 -27.04 25.86 -18.14
CA LEU A 415 -28.38 25.74 -17.56
C LEU A 415 -28.73 24.31 -17.14
N ASP A 416 -28.27 23.33 -17.92
CA ASP A 416 -28.56 21.92 -17.70
C ASP A 416 -27.48 21.02 -18.31
N ILE A 417 -27.27 19.85 -17.72
CA ILE A 417 -26.35 18.82 -18.21
C ILE A 417 -27.05 17.46 -18.06
N VAL A 418 -27.30 16.80 -19.19
CA VAL A 418 -27.87 15.46 -19.25
C VAL A 418 -26.80 14.50 -19.75
N VAL A 419 -26.48 13.49 -18.94
CA VAL A 419 -25.51 12.44 -19.30
C VAL A 419 -26.28 11.18 -19.70
N ASP A 420 -26.09 10.70 -20.93
CA ASP A 420 -26.64 9.42 -21.38
C ASP A 420 -25.73 8.28 -20.94
N SER A 421 -25.95 7.76 -19.74
CA SER A 421 -25.16 6.68 -19.16
C SER A 421 -25.60 5.28 -19.62
N SER A 422 -26.47 5.15 -20.61
CA SER A 422 -27.05 3.85 -21.02
C SER A 422 -26.02 2.81 -21.46
N LYS A 423 -24.81 3.23 -21.86
CA LYS A 423 -23.70 2.37 -22.26
C LYS A 423 -22.66 2.11 -21.15
N GLU A 424 -22.72 2.82 -20.04
CA GLU A 424 -21.72 2.73 -18.96
C GLU A 424 -22.01 1.62 -17.95
N SER A 425 -21.05 1.36 -17.06
CA SER A 425 -21.17 0.31 -16.05
C SER A 425 -22.16 0.70 -14.95
N ASP A 426 -23.35 0.09 -15.05
CA ASP A 426 -24.47 0.30 -14.14
C ASP A 426 -24.09 0.14 -12.66
N GLY A 427 -24.44 1.14 -11.85
CA GLY A 427 -24.23 1.18 -10.40
C GLY A 427 -22.79 1.46 -9.93
N ILE A 428 -21.79 1.48 -10.83
CA ILE A 428 -20.38 1.79 -10.48
C ILE A 428 -20.08 3.27 -10.72
N ALA A 429 -20.53 3.81 -11.84
CA ALA A 429 -20.21 5.16 -12.27
C ALA A 429 -21.29 6.20 -11.96
N ASN A 430 -22.45 5.77 -11.42
CA ASN A 430 -23.62 6.64 -11.18
C ASN A 430 -23.28 7.93 -10.39
N PRO A 431 -22.46 7.92 -9.32
CA PRO A 431 -22.11 9.16 -8.63
C PRO A 431 -21.43 10.19 -9.55
N ALA A 432 -20.66 9.74 -10.54
CA ALA A 432 -20.01 10.63 -11.51
C ALA A 432 -21.02 11.30 -12.43
N PHE A 433 -22.09 10.59 -12.82
CA PHE A 433 -23.14 11.11 -13.69
C PHE A 433 -24.12 12.04 -12.98
N GLU A 434 -24.15 12.03 -11.65
CA GLU A 434 -25.03 12.90 -10.85
C GLU A 434 -24.25 14.07 -10.24
N ARG A 435 -23.14 13.80 -9.54
CA ARG A 435 -22.43 14.81 -8.76
C ARG A 435 -21.58 15.74 -9.63
N ILE A 436 -20.91 15.22 -10.68
CA ILE A 436 -20.08 16.08 -11.55
C ILE A 436 -20.94 17.09 -12.30
N PRO A 437 -22.05 16.71 -12.98
CA PRO A 437 -22.96 17.68 -13.58
C PRO A 437 -23.47 18.72 -12.60
N GLN A 438 -23.89 18.29 -11.40
CA GLN A 438 -24.38 19.23 -10.38
C GLN A 438 -23.30 20.22 -9.93
N GLN A 439 -22.07 19.76 -9.69
CA GLN A 439 -20.96 20.64 -9.31
C GLN A 439 -20.58 21.63 -10.42
N ILE A 440 -20.68 21.22 -11.68
CA ILE A 440 -20.49 22.12 -12.83
C ILE A 440 -21.60 23.16 -12.88
N LEU A 441 -22.87 22.76 -12.67
CA LEU A 441 -24.02 23.67 -12.66
C LEU A 441 -23.95 24.67 -11.50
N ASP A 442 -23.58 24.21 -10.29
CA ASP A 442 -23.49 25.06 -9.11
C ASP A 442 -22.31 26.04 -9.21
N GLY A 443 -21.12 25.53 -9.57
CA GLY A 443 -19.91 26.35 -9.66
C GLY A 443 -19.77 27.12 -10.98
N GLN A 444 -20.57 26.78 -11.99
CA GLN A 444 -20.42 27.27 -13.36
C GLN A 444 -18.96 27.18 -13.82
N THR A 445 -18.31 26.04 -13.56
CA THR A 445 -16.87 25.78 -13.75
C THR A 445 -16.63 24.31 -14.11
N LEU A 446 -15.55 24.05 -14.85
CA LEU A 446 -15.03 22.70 -15.12
C LEU A 446 -13.87 22.33 -14.21
N ASN A 447 -13.51 23.19 -13.24
CA ASN A 447 -12.48 22.93 -12.23
C ASN A 447 -13.03 22.06 -11.10
N ILE A 448 -13.39 20.84 -11.45
CA ILE A 448 -14.08 19.89 -10.57
C ILE A 448 -13.18 18.68 -10.32
N ASP A 449 -13.08 18.26 -9.06
CA ASP A 449 -12.31 17.08 -8.69
C ASP A 449 -13.04 15.81 -9.17
N VAL A 450 -12.31 14.88 -9.77
CA VAL A 450 -12.87 13.58 -10.19
C VAL A 450 -13.27 12.74 -8.97
N ILE A 451 -14.33 11.94 -9.11
CA ILE A 451 -14.83 11.12 -8.02
C ILE A 451 -13.97 9.88 -7.84
N SER A 452 -13.46 9.68 -6.63
CA SER A 452 -12.67 8.50 -6.26
C SER A 452 -13.44 7.20 -6.53
N GLY A 453 -12.82 6.28 -7.26
CA GLY A 453 -13.44 5.02 -7.69
C GLY A 453 -14.28 5.09 -8.97
N ALA A 454 -14.56 6.29 -9.49
CA ALA A 454 -15.24 6.55 -10.75
C ALA A 454 -14.46 7.55 -11.62
N THR A 455 -13.14 7.50 -11.59
CA THR A 455 -12.23 8.47 -12.23
C THR A 455 -12.46 8.58 -13.74
N VAL A 456 -12.51 7.45 -14.44
CA VAL A 456 -12.69 7.43 -15.91
C VAL A 456 -14.03 8.04 -16.30
N SER A 457 -15.12 7.63 -15.64
CA SER A 457 -16.46 8.16 -15.91
C SER A 457 -16.60 9.63 -15.50
N SER A 458 -15.94 10.07 -14.43
CA SER A 458 -15.87 11.49 -14.04
C SER A 458 -15.18 12.32 -15.11
N GLN A 459 -14.06 11.83 -15.63
CA GLN A 459 -13.32 12.49 -16.71
C GLN A 459 -14.15 12.51 -18.00
N ALA A 460 -14.87 11.44 -18.32
CA ALA A 460 -15.76 11.36 -19.47
C ALA A 460 -16.87 12.42 -19.41
N VAL A 461 -17.50 12.63 -18.25
CA VAL A 461 -18.49 13.71 -18.09
C VAL A 461 -17.83 15.07 -18.26
N LEU A 462 -16.70 15.33 -17.60
CA LEU A 462 -15.98 16.60 -17.72
C LEU A 462 -15.59 16.92 -19.16
N ASP A 463 -15.08 15.93 -19.90
CA ASP A 463 -14.68 16.09 -21.29
C ASP A 463 -15.88 16.24 -22.21
N GLY A 464 -16.98 15.53 -21.96
CA GLY A 464 -18.23 15.72 -22.68
C GLY A 464 -18.79 17.13 -22.53
N VAL A 465 -18.83 17.67 -21.29
CA VAL A 465 -19.25 19.05 -21.05
C VAL A 465 -18.24 20.05 -21.64
N SER A 466 -16.94 19.79 -21.51
CA SER A 466 -15.86 20.59 -22.11
C SER A 466 -16.06 20.73 -23.63
N ASN A 467 -16.33 19.61 -24.31
CA ASN A 467 -16.56 19.60 -25.74
C ASN A 467 -17.87 20.32 -26.11
N ALA A 468 -18.94 20.16 -25.33
CA ALA A 468 -20.20 20.87 -25.55
C ALA A 468 -20.05 22.39 -25.37
N VAL A 469 -19.25 22.83 -24.38
CA VAL A 469 -18.89 24.24 -24.17
C VAL A 469 -18.22 24.81 -25.42
N ASP A 470 -17.25 24.11 -25.97
CA ASP A 470 -16.51 24.58 -27.14
C ASP A 470 -17.40 24.59 -28.40
N LEU A 471 -18.32 23.61 -28.55
CA LEU A 471 -19.34 23.61 -29.61
C LEU A 471 -20.33 24.78 -29.50
N ALA A 472 -20.67 25.18 -28.27
CA ALA A 472 -21.49 26.36 -28.03
C ALA A 472 -20.73 27.68 -28.27
N GLY A 473 -19.45 27.65 -28.67
CA GLY A 473 -18.64 28.84 -28.88
C GLY A 473 -18.12 29.47 -27.57
N GLY A 474 -18.19 28.73 -26.47
CA GLY A 474 -17.55 29.08 -25.20
C GLY A 474 -16.06 28.75 -25.18
N ASN A 475 -15.47 28.74 -23.99
CA ASN A 475 -14.06 28.40 -23.79
C ASN A 475 -13.94 27.46 -22.59
N SER A 476 -13.80 26.17 -22.88
CA SER A 476 -13.74 25.14 -21.85
C SER A 476 -12.47 25.23 -21.00
N GLU A 477 -11.34 25.65 -21.58
CA GLU A 477 -10.07 25.89 -20.89
C GLU A 477 -10.19 27.03 -19.84
N ALA A 478 -10.93 28.09 -20.17
CA ALA A 478 -11.24 29.19 -19.25
C ALA A 478 -12.16 28.73 -18.11
N LEU A 479 -13.16 27.89 -18.40
CA LEU A 479 -14.01 27.29 -17.35
C LEU A 479 -13.22 26.38 -16.41
N ARG A 480 -12.20 25.66 -16.89
CA ARG A 480 -11.28 24.84 -16.06
C ARG A 480 -10.36 25.70 -15.17
N CYS A 481 -10.15 26.97 -15.52
CA CYS A 481 -9.33 27.91 -14.74
C CYS A 481 -10.15 28.79 -13.78
N LYS A 482 -11.49 28.72 -13.85
CA LYS A 482 -12.37 29.43 -12.93
C LYS A 482 -12.25 28.79 -11.54
N ALA A 483 -12.14 29.62 -10.51
CA ALA A 483 -12.01 29.14 -9.15
C ALA A 483 -13.28 28.36 -8.75
N LYS A 484 -13.10 27.12 -8.26
CA LYS A 484 -14.15 26.44 -7.50
C LYS A 484 -14.35 27.18 -6.18
N GLU A 485 -15.57 27.19 -5.66
CA GLU A 485 -15.79 27.65 -4.28
C GLU A 485 -14.91 26.79 -3.34
N ALA A 486 -14.25 27.43 -2.37
CA ALA A 486 -13.42 26.70 -1.43
C ALA A 486 -14.30 25.70 -0.66
N VAL A 487 -13.89 24.43 -0.62
CA VAL A 487 -14.55 23.42 0.22
C VAL A 487 -14.44 23.91 1.67
N ALA A 488 -15.56 24.32 2.24
CA ALA A 488 -15.63 24.69 3.64
C ALA A 488 -15.45 23.43 4.48
N TRP A 489 -14.25 23.23 5.01
CA TRP A 489 -14.00 22.16 5.98
C TRP A 489 -14.91 22.34 7.18
N SER A 490 -15.72 21.32 7.45
CA SER A 490 -16.62 21.27 8.57
C SER A 490 -15.83 21.06 9.87
N SER A 491 -16.14 21.85 10.90
CA SER A 491 -15.70 21.59 12.29
C SER A 491 -16.83 20.95 13.11
N LYS A 492 -17.88 20.47 12.44
CA LYS A 492 -19.05 19.90 13.08
C LYS A 492 -18.73 18.49 13.59
N THR A 493 -19.12 18.21 14.83
CA THR A 493 -19.20 16.85 15.37
C THR A 493 -20.67 16.47 15.49
N ILE A 494 -21.03 15.31 14.94
CA ILE A 494 -22.35 14.69 15.07
C ILE A 494 -22.21 13.52 16.03
N GLU A 495 -22.90 13.59 17.16
CA GLU A 495 -22.96 12.52 18.13
C GLU A 495 -24.37 11.91 18.14
N GLU A 496 -24.45 10.60 17.98
CA GLU A 496 -25.72 9.88 17.87
C GLU A 496 -25.63 8.50 18.52
N THR A 497 -26.75 7.98 19.01
CA THR A 497 -26.87 6.60 19.50
C THR A 497 -27.85 5.82 18.64
N VAL A 498 -27.42 4.63 18.18
CA VAL A 498 -28.25 3.67 17.45
C VAL A 498 -28.09 2.28 18.07
N ASP A 499 -28.82 1.28 17.59
CA ASP A 499 -28.61 -0.08 18.10
C ASP A 499 -27.33 -0.69 17.51
N ILE A 500 -27.17 -0.60 16.19
CA ILE A 500 -26.07 -1.25 15.47
C ILE A 500 -25.45 -0.27 14.47
N VAL A 501 -24.12 -0.27 14.38
CA VAL A 501 -23.39 0.35 13.27
C VAL A 501 -22.75 -0.73 12.41
N VAL A 502 -22.90 -0.63 11.09
CA VAL A 502 -22.28 -1.53 10.11
C VAL A 502 -21.25 -0.76 9.30
N VAL A 503 -20.03 -1.28 9.19
CA VAL A 503 -18.92 -0.63 8.49
C VAL A 503 -18.64 -1.35 7.18
N GLY A 504 -18.97 -0.71 6.06
CA GLY A 504 -18.77 -1.21 4.69
C GLY A 504 -20.09 -1.49 3.96
N GLY A 505 -20.28 -0.86 2.80
CA GLY A 505 -21.48 -0.96 1.96
C GLY A 505 -21.52 -2.16 1.01
N GLY A 506 -20.68 -3.18 1.22
CA GLY A 506 -20.66 -4.40 0.40
C GLY A 506 -21.80 -5.37 0.73
N GLY A 507 -21.89 -6.51 0.04
CA GLY A 507 -22.97 -7.49 0.24
C GLY A 507 -23.06 -8.03 1.66
N ALA A 508 -21.94 -8.16 2.39
CA ALA A 508 -21.96 -8.55 3.81
C ALA A 508 -22.63 -7.48 4.68
N GLY A 509 -22.24 -6.21 4.50
CA GLY A 509 -22.79 -5.10 5.27
C GLY A 509 -24.25 -4.82 4.95
N LEU A 510 -24.66 -4.92 3.68
CA LEU A 510 -26.06 -4.81 3.28
C LEU A 510 -26.90 -5.95 3.87
N SER A 511 -26.36 -7.18 3.90
CA SER A 511 -27.04 -8.33 4.50
C SER A 511 -27.20 -8.19 6.01
N ALA A 512 -26.14 -7.74 6.71
CA ALA A 512 -26.17 -7.48 8.14
C ALA A 512 -27.17 -6.37 8.50
N THR A 513 -27.14 -5.27 7.74
CA THR A 513 -28.03 -4.12 7.93
C THR A 513 -29.49 -4.52 7.75
N LEU A 514 -29.82 -5.17 6.63
CA LEU A 514 -31.21 -5.56 6.36
C LEU A 514 -31.72 -6.60 7.35
N THR A 515 -30.89 -7.57 7.76
CA THR A 515 -31.26 -8.56 8.78
C THR A 515 -31.53 -7.92 10.14
N ALA A 516 -30.71 -6.94 10.54
CA ALA A 516 -30.92 -6.21 11.79
C ALA A 516 -32.19 -5.33 11.74
N ILE A 517 -32.47 -4.67 10.61
CA ILE A 517 -33.70 -3.90 10.42
C ILE A 517 -34.93 -4.80 10.43
N ASP A 518 -34.88 -5.98 9.80
CA ASP A 518 -35.96 -6.98 9.85
C ASP A 518 -36.25 -7.44 11.30
N LYS A 519 -35.26 -7.37 12.20
CA LYS A 519 -35.40 -7.60 13.65
C LYS A 519 -35.79 -6.34 14.45
N GLY A 520 -36.12 -5.24 13.77
CA GLY A 520 -36.59 -3.99 14.38
C GLY A 520 -35.49 -3.15 15.02
N LYS A 521 -34.23 -3.30 14.61
CA LYS A 521 -33.10 -2.50 15.11
C LYS A 521 -32.89 -1.23 14.30
N SER A 522 -32.47 -0.17 14.98
CA SER A 522 -31.97 1.05 14.34
C SER A 522 -30.53 0.83 13.88
N VAL A 523 -30.27 1.07 12.59
CA VAL A 523 -28.96 0.77 11.97
C VAL A 523 -28.46 1.94 11.15
N ILE A 524 -27.17 2.26 11.33
CA ILE A 524 -26.39 3.13 10.44
C ILE A 524 -25.35 2.27 9.72
N LEU A 525 -25.39 2.26 8.39
CA LEU A 525 -24.33 1.72 7.54
C LEU A 525 -23.40 2.86 7.11
N LEU A 526 -22.10 2.68 7.32
CA LEU A 526 -21.06 3.61 6.88
C LEU A 526 -20.34 3.04 5.64
N GLU A 527 -20.18 3.87 4.62
CA GLU A 527 -19.35 3.58 3.45
C GLU A 527 -18.38 4.73 3.22
N LYS A 528 -17.09 4.43 3.11
CA LYS A 528 -16.05 5.45 2.97
C LYS A 528 -16.02 6.04 1.55
N PHE A 529 -16.46 5.27 0.56
CA PHE A 529 -16.55 5.72 -0.83
C PHE A 529 -17.88 6.45 -1.10
N PRO A 530 -17.95 7.21 -2.20
CA PRO A 530 -19.18 7.89 -2.64
C PRO A 530 -20.27 6.93 -3.15
N ALA A 531 -19.94 5.66 -3.38
CA ALA A 531 -20.87 4.60 -3.76
C ALA A 531 -20.68 3.36 -2.89
N ILE A 532 -21.80 2.67 -2.63
CA ILE A 532 -21.83 1.39 -1.94
C ILE A 532 -21.51 0.22 -2.89
N GLY A 533 -21.34 -0.96 -2.30
CA GLY A 533 -21.28 -2.23 -3.02
C GLY A 533 -19.87 -2.81 -3.18
N GLY A 534 -18.82 -2.01 -3.07
CA GLY A 534 -17.42 -2.49 -3.04
C GLY A 534 -17.08 -3.53 -4.12
N ASN A 535 -16.41 -4.61 -3.74
CA ASN A 535 -16.15 -5.74 -4.65
C ASN A 535 -17.41 -6.55 -4.98
N THR A 536 -18.47 -6.48 -4.17
CA THR A 536 -19.74 -7.16 -4.50
C THR A 536 -20.28 -6.65 -5.83
N MET A 537 -20.17 -5.37 -6.14
CA MET A 537 -20.56 -4.81 -7.45
C MET A 537 -19.79 -5.38 -8.64
N ARG A 538 -18.53 -5.79 -8.42
CA ARG A 538 -17.59 -6.21 -9.45
C ARG A 538 -17.62 -7.72 -9.74
N THR A 539 -18.43 -8.47 -9.00
CA THR A 539 -18.58 -9.92 -9.19
C THR A 539 -19.34 -10.25 -10.48
N GLY A 540 -19.17 -11.46 -11.00
CA GLY A 540 -20.01 -12.01 -12.07
C GLY A 540 -21.36 -12.55 -11.61
N GLY A 541 -21.57 -12.70 -10.29
CA GLY A 541 -22.88 -12.99 -9.70
C GLY A 541 -23.11 -14.44 -9.24
N TRP A 542 -22.11 -15.31 -9.39
CA TRP A 542 -22.19 -16.73 -9.05
C TRP A 542 -22.17 -17.00 -7.54
N VAL A 543 -23.28 -17.48 -6.99
CA VAL A 543 -23.44 -17.83 -5.57
C VAL A 543 -23.48 -19.35 -5.41
N ASN A 544 -22.48 -19.95 -4.76
CA ASN A 544 -22.46 -21.40 -4.56
C ASN A 544 -23.46 -21.83 -3.48
N ALA A 545 -24.31 -22.80 -3.79
CA ALA A 545 -25.11 -23.54 -2.80
C ALA A 545 -25.43 -24.93 -3.33
N ALA A 546 -25.39 -25.93 -2.45
CA ALA A 546 -25.82 -27.29 -2.80
C ALA A 546 -27.35 -27.37 -2.75
N GLU A 547 -27.99 -27.67 -3.89
CA GLU A 547 -29.43 -27.86 -4.04
C GLU A 547 -29.71 -29.13 -4.87
N PRO A 548 -29.47 -30.34 -4.31
CA PRO A 548 -29.33 -31.56 -5.11
C PRO A 548 -30.52 -31.89 -6.03
N LYS A 549 -31.72 -31.42 -5.67
CA LYS A 549 -32.91 -31.57 -6.51
C LYS A 549 -32.81 -30.76 -7.81
N TRP A 550 -32.41 -29.50 -7.72
CA TRP A 550 -32.24 -28.63 -8.87
C TRP A 550 -31.02 -29.06 -9.72
N GLN A 551 -29.89 -29.36 -9.09
CA GLN A 551 -28.72 -29.86 -9.83
C GLN A 551 -29.01 -31.21 -10.52
N GLY A 552 -29.80 -32.09 -9.89
CA GLY A 552 -30.21 -33.37 -10.47
C GLY A 552 -31.05 -33.27 -11.75
N ASP A 553 -31.59 -32.10 -12.09
CA ASP A 553 -32.32 -31.86 -13.34
C ASP A 553 -31.38 -31.61 -14.55
N PHE A 554 -30.07 -31.43 -14.30
CA PHE A 554 -29.07 -31.21 -15.34
C PHE A 554 -28.31 -32.49 -15.67
N PRO A 555 -27.92 -32.72 -16.93
CA PRO A 555 -27.01 -33.80 -17.27
C PRO A 555 -25.61 -33.53 -16.69
N ALA A 556 -24.90 -34.62 -16.35
CA ALA A 556 -23.47 -34.56 -16.06
C ALA A 556 -22.68 -34.26 -17.34
N LEU A 557 -21.63 -33.44 -17.23
CA LEU A 557 -20.68 -33.18 -18.31
C LEU A 557 -19.65 -34.32 -18.41
N PRO A 558 -19.07 -34.57 -19.59
CA PRO A 558 -17.92 -35.46 -19.72
C PRO A 558 -16.79 -35.04 -18.77
N GLY A 559 -16.22 -36.00 -18.03
CA GLY A 559 -15.17 -35.79 -17.02
C GLY A 559 -15.68 -35.66 -15.57
N GLU A 560 -16.92 -35.18 -15.35
CA GLU A 560 -17.45 -34.98 -13.98
C GLU A 560 -17.57 -36.29 -13.20
N LYS A 561 -17.94 -37.38 -13.88
CA LYS A 561 -18.00 -38.72 -13.28
C LYS A 561 -16.61 -39.17 -12.82
N GLU A 562 -15.61 -39.05 -13.68
CA GLU A 562 -14.23 -39.44 -13.41
C GLU A 562 -13.67 -38.63 -12.24
N THR A 563 -13.97 -37.33 -12.18
CA THR A 563 -13.65 -36.44 -11.05
C THR A 563 -14.23 -36.96 -9.73
N LEU A 564 -15.51 -37.34 -9.69
CA LEU A 564 -16.12 -37.90 -8.48
C LEU A 564 -15.53 -39.28 -8.11
N MET A 565 -15.19 -40.11 -9.09
CA MET A 565 -14.52 -41.39 -8.85
C MET A 565 -13.11 -41.20 -8.25
N LEU A 566 -12.38 -40.18 -8.69
CA LEU A 566 -11.08 -39.81 -8.11
C LEU A 566 -11.26 -39.30 -6.68
N LEU A 567 -12.25 -38.43 -6.44
CA LEU A 567 -12.57 -37.94 -5.11
C LEU A 567 -12.91 -39.08 -4.14
N ALA A 568 -13.76 -40.04 -4.54
CA ALA A 568 -14.13 -41.20 -3.74
C ALA A 568 -12.94 -42.11 -3.35
N LYS A 569 -11.86 -42.07 -4.15
CA LYS A 569 -10.61 -42.82 -3.91
C LYS A 569 -9.59 -42.06 -3.06
N THR A 570 -9.85 -40.80 -2.72
CA THR A 570 -8.97 -40.01 -1.83
C THR A 570 -8.77 -40.75 -0.51
N ALA A 571 -7.52 -40.82 -0.04
CA ALA A 571 -7.20 -41.50 1.21
C ALA A 571 -7.85 -40.80 2.41
N GLU A 572 -8.42 -41.56 3.33
CA GLU A 572 -9.04 -41.02 4.55
C GLU A 572 -8.04 -40.20 5.41
N SER A 573 -6.75 -40.48 5.29
CA SER A 573 -5.67 -39.70 5.94
C SER A 573 -5.58 -38.24 5.50
N GLU A 574 -6.22 -37.87 4.39
CA GLU A 574 -6.24 -36.48 3.90
C GLU A 574 -7.21 -35.58 4.67
N PHE A 575 -8.12 -36.16 5.47
CA PHE A 575 -9.19 -35.46 6.16
C PHE A 575 -8.91 -35.37 7.67
N ALA A 576 -8.96 -34.15 8.19
CA ALA A 576 -8.73 -33.88 9.61
C ALA A 576 -10.05 -33.78 10.39
N GLY A 577 -10.09 -34.35 11.59
CA GLY A 577 -11.22 -34.21 12.51
C GLY A 577 -12.56 -34.59 11.89
N GLU A 578 -13.54 -33.72 12.06
CA GLU A 578 -14.93 -33.88 11.65
C GLU A 578 -15.09 -33.96 10.11
N TYR A 579 -14.16 -33.42 9.33
CA TYR A 579 -14.18 -33.56 7.87
C TYR A 579 -14.05 -35.02 7.40
N LEU A 580 -13.43 -35.90 8.20
CA LEU A 580 -13.35 -37.33 7.86
C LEU A 580 -14.74 -37.98 7.89
N GLU A 581 -15.58 -37.61 8.86
CA GLU A 581 -16.92 -38.17 8.97
C GLU A 581 -17.81 -37.70 7.81
N ASP A 582 -17.70 -36.42 7.44
CA ASP A 582 -18.40 -35.89 6.25
C ASP A 582 -17.92 -36.57 4.95
N PHE A 583 -16.63 -36.87 4.84
CA PHE A 583 -16.10 -37.59 3.68
C PHE A 583 -16.64 -39.02 3.59
N LYS A 584 -16.80 -39.71 4.72
CA LYS A 584 -17.43 -41.05 4.75
C LYS A 584 -18.89 -41.00 4.31
N VAL A 585 -19.64 -39.97 4.73
CA VAL A 585 -21.01 -39.74 4.27
C VAL A 585 -21.03 -39.50 2.75
N LEU A 586 -20.15 -38.62 2.26
CA LEU A 586 -20.02 -38.36 0.83
C LEU A 586 -19.69 -39.63 0.03
N LYS A 587 -18.77 -40.47 0.49
CA LYS A 587 -18.45 -41.75 -0.18
C LYS A 587 -19.68 -42.65 -0.33
N ALA A 588 -20.49 -42.77 0.71
CA ALA A 588 -21.72 -43.56 0.64
C ALA A 588 -22.73 -42.95 -0.35
N GLN A 589 -22.84 -41.63 -0.44
CA GLN A 589 -23.66 -40.95 -1.44
C GLN A 589 -23.14 -41.22 -2.87
N LEU A 590 -21.82 -41.17 -3.06
CA LEU A 590 -21.19 -41.43 -4.36
C LEU A 590 -21.35 -42.88 -4.82
N ASP A 591 -21.29 -43.86 -3.93
CA ASP A 591 -21.59 -45.27 -4.26
C ASP A 591 -23.03 -45.41 -4.80
N GLY A 592 -23.98 -44.69 -4.20
CA GLY A 592 -25.36 -44.60 -4.70
C GLY A 592 -25.44 -43.96 -6.09
N TYR A 593 -24.74 -42.84 -6.28
CA TYR A 593 -24.67 -42.16 -7.58
C TYR A 593 -24.06 -43.03 -8.68
N PHE A 594 -22.96 -43.74 -8.40
CA PHE A 594 -22.34 -44.66 -9.37
C PHE A 594 -23.27 -45.82 -9.73
N THR A 595 -24.02 -46.33 -8.75
CA THR A 595 -25.06 -47.33 -9.00
C THR A 595 -26.18 -46.78 -9.90
N ASP A 596 -26.60 -45.54 -9.70
CA ASP A 596 -27.59 -44.88 -10.56
C ASP A 596 -27.08 -44.71 -12.01
N LEU A 597 -25.81 -44.34 -12.19
CA LEU A 597 -25.17 -44.23 -13.50
C LEU A 597 -25.11 -45.58 -14.22
N GLU A 598 -24.76 -46.66 -13.52
CA GLU A 598 -24.78 -48.03 -14.07
C GLU A 598 -26.18 -48.45 -14.51
N ASN A 599 -27.21 -47.93 -13.85
CA ASN A 599 -28.62 -48.15 -14.20
C ASN A 599 -29.16 -47.16 -15.26
N GLY A 600 -28.28 -46.34 -15.87
CA GLY A 600 -28.61 -45.45 -16.98
C GLY A 600 -29.21 -44.09 -16.59
N LYS A 601 -29.25 -43.73 -15.30
CA LYS A 601 -29.65 -42.39 -14.87
C LYS A 601 -28.45 -41.46 -14.96
N GLN A 602 -28.50 -40.45 -15.82
CA GLN A 602 -27.44 -39.44 -15.93
C GLN A 602 -27.94 -38.10 -15.38
N TYR A 603 -27.27 -37.60 -14.35
CA TYR A 603 -27.57 -36.32 -13.73
C TYR A 603 -26.34 -35.73 -13.06
N LEU A 604 -26.31 -34.41 -12.87
CA LEU A 604 -25.31 -33.71 -12.09
C LEU A 604 -25.55 -33.98 -10.60
N PHE A 605 -24.64 -34.71 -9.98
CA PHE A 605 -24.66 -34.97 -8.54
C PHE A 605 -24.19 -33.74 -7.74
N ASP A 606 -24.84 -33.40 -6.64
CA ASP A 606 -24.29 -32.51 -5.62
C ASP A 606 -24.84 -32.90 -4.24
N SER A 607 -24.18 -32.43 -3.19
CA SER A 607 -24.63 -32.57 -1.80
C SER A 607 -23.97 -31.51 -0.91
N VAL A 608 -24.53 -31.28 0.28
CA VAL A 608 -23.91 -30.39 1.27
C VAL A 608 -22.53 -30.93 1.65
N GLU A 609 -22.40 -32.24 1.81
CA GLU A 609 -21.12 -32.89 2.09
C GLU A 609 -20.11 -32.71 0.95
N LEU A 610 -20.55 -32.80 -0.32
CA LEU A 610 -19.66 -32.53 -1.46
C LEU A 610 -19.17 -31.07 -1.45
N HIS A 611 -20.07 -30.11 -1.22
CA HIS A 611 -19.71 -28.69 -1.14
C HIS A 611 -18.72 -28.43 0.00
N ARG A 612 -18.93 -29.07 1.16
CA ARG A 612 -18.06 -28.97 2.33
C ARG A 612 -16.69 -29.59 2.11
N ILE A 613 -16.64 -30.82 1.60
CA ILE A 613 -15.39 -31.53 1.31
C ILE A 613 -14.57 -30.80 0.24
N GLN A 614 -15.21 -30.27 -0.79
CA GLN A 614 -14.50 -29.45 -1.76
C GLN A 614 -13.99 -28.13 -1.18
N THR A 615 -14.76 -27.49 -0.30
CA THR A 615 -14.30 -26.27 0.38
C THR A 615 -13.08 -26.57 1.27
N TYR A 616 -13.08 -27.70 1.98
CA TYR A 616 -11.94 -28.18 2.77
C TYR A 616 -10.71 -28.45 1.89
N LEU A 617 -10.82 -29.31 0.88
CA LEU A 617 -9.69 -29.65 0.00
C LEU A 617 -9.21 -28.44 -0.80
N GLY A 618 -10.13 -27.59 -1.24
CA GLY A 618 -9.85 -26.35 -1.96
C GLY A 618 -9.12 -25.32 -1.12
N GLY A 619 -9.37 -25.27 0.18
CA GLY A 619 -8.71 -24.37 1.14
C GLY A 619 -7.48 -24.96 1.84
N LYS A 620 -7.28 -26.29 1.80
CA LYS A 620 -6.13 -26.95 2.44
C LYS A 620 -4.84 -26.61 1.70
N ARG A 621 -3.92 -25.87 2.32
CA ARG A 621 -2.61 -25.49 1.75
C ARG A 621 -1.50 -25.63 2.77
N THR A 622 -0.28 -25.75 2.28
CA THR A 622 0.94 -25.68 3.09
C THR A 622 1.68 -24.42 2.70
N ASP A 623 2.04 -23.60 3.69
CA ASP A 623 2.78 -22.37 3.48
C ASP A 623 4.26 -22.65 3.15
N LEU A 624 5.03 -21.59 2.88
CA LEU A 624 6.46 -21.67 2.60
C LEU A 624 7.29 -22.13 3.81
N ASN A 625 6.71 -22.13 5.02
CA ASN A 625 7.34 -22.60 6.25
C ASN A 625 7.05 -24.09 6.52
N GLY A 626 6.21 -24.73 5.71
CA GLY A 626 5.79 -26.12 5.90
C GLY A 626 4.59 -26.29 6.83
N GLU A 627 3.90 -25.22 7.20
CA GLU A 627 2.70 -25.26 8.04
C GLU A 627 1.43 -25.41 7.19
N SER A 628 0.61 -26.41 7.50
CA SER A 628 -0.66 -26.62 6.80
C SER A 628 -1.80 -25.82 7.44
N ILE A 629 -2.62 -25.19 6.61
CA ILE A 629 -3.87 -24.54 6.97
C ILE A 629 -5.04 -25.15 6.18
N TYR A 630 -6.23 -25.17 6.74
CA TYR A 630 -7.49 -25.51 6.08
C TYR A 630 -8.65 -24.76 6.77
N GLY A 631 -9.82 -24.73 6.13
CA GLY A 631 -10.99 -24.03 6.67
C GLY A 631 -11.35 -24.56 8.05
N GLN A 632 -11.72 -23.68 8.98
CA GLN A 632 -12.18 -24.08 10.31
C GLN A 632 -13.52 -24.81 10.17
N TYR A 633 -13.59 -26.03 10.72
CA TYR A 633 -14.72 -26.93 10.49
C TYR A 633 -16.07 -26.26 10.72
N ASP A 634 -16.30 -25.73 11.92
CA ASP A 634 -17.58 -25.13 12.30
C ASP A 634 -17.97 -23.97 11.38
N LEU A 635 -17.00 -23.19 10.91
CA LEU A 635 -17.26 -22.07 10.03
C LEU A 635 -17.65 -22.53 8.62
N VAL A 636 -16.98 -23.56 8.11
CA VAL A 636 -17.25 -24.13 6.78
C VAL A 636 -18.54 -24.97 6.78
N GLU A 637 -18.80 -25.71 7.86
CA GLU A 637 -20.06 -26.40 8.10
C GLU A 637 -21.21 -25.40 8.07
N THR A 638 -21.12 -24.31 8.86
CA THR A 638 -22.14 -23.25 8.88
C THR A 638 -22.37 -22.67 7.48
N LEU A 639 -21.30 -22.37 6.74
CA LEU A 639 -21.37 -21.82 5.38
C LEU A 639 -22.13 -22.76 4.43
N THR A 640 -21.76 -24.04 4.45
CA THR A 640 -22.23 -25.03 3.46
C THR A 640 -23.64 -25.52 3.78
N SER A 641 -23.92 -25.82 5.04
CA SER A 641 -25.22 -26.31 5.51
C SER A 641 -26.31 -25.24 5.42
N ARG A 642 -25.97 -23.96 5.59
CA ARG A 642 -26.92 -22.84 5.54
C ARG A 642 -26.94 -22.12 4.20
N SER A 643 -26.24 -22.64 3.19
CA SER A 643 -26.12 -21.97 1.89
C SER A 643 -27.49 -21.75 1.22
N MET A 644 -28.38 -22.74 1.27
CA MET A 644 -29.74 -22.60 0.73
C MET A 644 -30.61 -21.61 1.51
N GLU A 645 -30.43 -21.46 2.82
CA GLU A 645 -31.12 -20.42 3.58
C GLU A 645 -30.80 -19.03 3.02
N SER A 646 -29.57 -18.81 2.57
CA SER A 646 -29.12 -17.55 1.97
C SER A 646 -29.66 -17.36 0.54
N ILE A 647 -29.75 -18.41 -0.26
CA ILE A 647 -30.40 -18.36 -1.59
C ILE A 647 -31.89 -18.03 -1.44
N ASP A 648 -32.58 -18.69 -0.51
CA ASP A 648 -34.00 -18.46 -0.24
C ASP A 648 -34.23 -17.05 0.26
N TRP A 649 -33.42 -16.58 1.22
CA TRP A 649 -33.49 -15.20 1.72
C TRP A 649 -33.27 -14.19 0.59
N LEU A 650 -32.28 -14.36 -0.28
CA LEU A 650 -32.09 -13.47 -1.43
C LEU A 650 -33.31 -13.48 -2.36
N SER A 651 -33.91 -14.66 -2.59
CA SER A 651 -35.12 -14.80 -3.39
C SER A 651 -36.32 -14.05 -2.76
N GLU A 652 -36.50 -14.18 -1.44
CA GLU A 652 -37.47 -13.39 -0.66
C GLU A 652 -37.17 -11.88 -0.74
N LYS A 653 -35.88 -11.52 -0.83
CA LYS A 653 -35.42 -10.15 -1.06
C LYS A 653 -35.55 -9.68 -2.51
N GLY A 654 -36.12 -10.52 -3.39
CA GLY A 654 -36.52 -10.15 -4.74
C GLY A 654 -35.40 -10.27 -5.78
N ILE A 655 -34.35 -11.02 -5.46
CA ILE A 655 -33.35 -11.46 -6.42
C ILE A 655 -33.92 -12.68 -7.16
N ASP A 656 -33.98 -12.60 -8.49
CA ASP A 656 -34.47 -13.69 -9.34
C ASP A 656 -33.28 -14.49 -9.90
N PHE A 657 -33.15 -15.75 -9.50
CA PHE A 657 -32.10 -16.65 -9.98
C PHE A 657 -32.55 -17.39 -11.25
N ASP A 658 -31.67 -17.45 -12.24
CA ASP A 658 -31.91 -18.27 -13.42
C ASP A 658 -31.78 -19.76 -13.08
N ARG A 659 -32.92 -20.44 -13.02
CA ARG A 659 -33.01 -21.87 -12.71
C ARG A 659 -32.78 -22.77 -13.93
N SER A 660 -32.63 -22.21 -15.13
CA SER A 660 -32.43 -22.97 -16.37
C SER A 660 -30.99 -23.38 -16.64
N VAL A 661 -30.04 -22.87 -15.86
CA VAL A 661 -28.60 -23.12 -16.01
C VAL A 661 -27.96 -23.32 -14.64
N VAL A 662 -27.00 -24.24 -14.54
CA VAL A 662 -26.11 -24.33 -13.37
C VAL A 662 -24.68 -24.00 -13.81
N GLU A 663 -24.19 -22.88 -13.27
CA GLU A 663 -22.90 -22.19 -13.44
C GLU A 663 -21.68 -22.90 -12.80
N ILE A 664 -20.47 -22.76 -13.37
CA ILE A 664 -19.20 -22.96 -12.66
C ILE A 664 -18.29 -21.74 -12.83
N PRO A 665 -17.99 -20.96 -11.76
CA PRO A 665 -17.08 -19.83 -11.86
C PRO A 665 -15.61 -20.28 -11.89
N VAL A 666 -14.70 -19.44 -12.41
CA VAL A 666 -13.26 -19.74 -12.46
C VAL A 666 -12.71 -20.15 -11.10
N GLY A 667 -12.06 -21.31 -11.05
CA GLY A 667 -11.49 -21.91 -9.85
C GLY A 667 -12.51 -22.39 -8.82
N ALA A 668 -13.78 -22.58 -9.21
CA ALA A 668 -14.63 -23.55 -8.56
C ALA A 668 -14.25 -24.96 -9.04
N LEU A 669 -14.46 -25.95 -8.17
CA LEU A 669 -14.14 -27.36 -8.44
C LEU A 669 -15.38 -28.19 -8.79
N TRP A 670 -16.57 -27.56 -8.83
CA TRP A 670 -17.83 -28.22 -9.15
C TRP A 670 -18.91 -27.21 -9.54
N ARG A 671 -19.83 -27.66 -10.39
CA ARG A 671 -20.90 -26.84 -10.94
C ARG A 671 -22.08 -26.80 -9.97
N ARG A 672 -22.20 -25.69 -9.23
CA ARG A 672 -23.27 -25.46 -8.23
C ARG A 672 -23.68 -24.00 -8.08
N ALA A 673 -23.19 -23.13 -8.96
CA ALA A 673 -23.40 -21.70 -8.79
C ALA A 673 -24.79 -21.29 -9.27
N HIS A 674 -25.53 -20.65 -8.38
CA HIS A 674 -26.76 -19.93 -8.66
C HIS A 674 -26.40 -18.56 -9.24
N LYS A 675 -27.04 -18.19 -10.34
CA LYS A 675 -26.77 -16.93 -11.03
C LYS A 675 -28.04 -16.08 -11.11
N PRO A 676 -28.00 -14.80 -10.70
CA PRO A 676 -29.14 -13.90 -10.89
C PRO A 676 -29.38 -13.65 -12.39
N LYS A 677 -30.65 -13.43 -12.78
CA LYS A 677 -31.01 -13.12 -14.17
C LYS A 677 -30.43 -11.79 -14.65
N ARG A 678 -30.40 -10.78 -13.77
CA ARG A 678 -29.64 -9.55 -14.03
C ARG A 678 -28.17 -9.87 -13.73
N PRO A 679 -27.28 -9.77 -14.72
CA PRO A 679 -25.88 -10.18 -14.55
C PRO A 679 -25.14 -9.28 -13.54
N LYS A 680 -24.04 -9.81 -12.99
CA LYS A 680 -23.10 -9.14 -12.08
C LYS A 680 -23.66 -8.83 -10.69
N GLY A 681 -22.87 -8.11 -9.89
CA GLY A 681 -23.18 -7.75 -8.52
C GLY A 681 -24.29 -6.72 -8.32
N VAL A 682 -24.65 -6.00 -9.37
CA VAL A 682 -25.58 -4.87 -9.34
C VAL A 682 -26.94 -5.29 -8.79
N GLU A 683 -27.43 -6.47 -9.18
CA GLU A 683 -28.72 -6.99 -8.71
C GLU A 683 -28.78 -7.08 -7.18
N PHE A 684 -27.73 -7.61 -6.55
CA PHE A 684 -27.71 -7.74 -5.09
C PHE A 684 -27.67 -6.38 -4.40
N VAL A 685 -26.79 -5.49 -4.84
CA VAL A 685 -26.58 -4.19 -4.17
C VAL A 685 -27.82 -3.30 -4.33
N ASP A 686 -28.38 -3.22 -5.53
CA ASP A 686 -29.58 -2.43 -5.83
C ASP A 686 -30.80 -2.92 -5.02
N LYS A 687 -31.11 -4.22 -5.08
CA LYS A 687 -32.27 -4.79 -4.36
C LYS A 687 -32.16 -4.64 -2.85
N LEU A 688 -30.99 -4.92 -2.28
CA LEU A 688 -30.81 -4.87 -0.83
C LEU A 688 -30.78 -3.42 -0.33
N SER A 689 -30.06 -2.51 -1.00
CA SER A 689 -30.01 -1.10 -0.59
C SER A 689 -31.36 -0.42 -0.68
N LYS A 690 -32.14 -0.67 -1.74
CA LYS A 690 -33.51 -0.15 -1.88
C LYS A 690 -34.40 -0.60 -0.72
N ARG A 691 -34.33 -1.88 -0.32
CA ARG A 691 -35.11 -2.39 0.82
C ARG A 691 -34.70 -1.77 2.14
N ILE A 692 -33.39 -1.57 2.36
CA ILE A 692 -32.89 -0.87 3.54
C ILE A 692 -33.51 0.53 3.60
N GLN A 693 -33.52 1.27 2.49
CA GLN A 693 -34.12 2.62 2.42
C GLN A 693 -35.64 2.59 2.62
N GLU A 694 -36.36 1.64 2.01
CA GLU A 694 -37.81 1.46 2.17
C GLU A 694 -38.20 1.14 3.63
N GLN A 695 -37.29 0.56 4.41
CA GLN A 695 -37.45 0.26 5.84
C GLN A 695 -36.82 1.32 6.76
N ASN A 696 -36.51 2.53 6.25
CA ASN A 696 -35.90 3.64 6.98
C ASN A 696 -34.49 3.37 7.54
N GLY A 697 -33.76 2.40 6.99
CA GLY A 697 -32.34 2.20 7.27
C GLY A 697 -31.49 3.35 6.70
N ARG A 698 -30.42 3.72 7.40
CA ARG A 698 -29.56 4.85 7.03
C ARG A 698 -28.23 4.37 6.47
N ILE A 699 -27.95 4.76 5.23
CA ILE A 699 -26.67 4.55 4.56
C ILE A 699 -25.98 5.91 4.44
N ILE A 700 -24.77 6.03 4.98
CA ILE A 700 -23.97 7.25 4.94
C ILE A 700 -22.69 6.94 4.15
N THR A 701 -22.61 7.47 2.93
CA THR A 701 -21.43 7.38 2.06
C THR A 701 -20.40 8.45 2.42
N ASP A 702 -19.24 8.44 1.74
CA ASP A 702 -18.17 9.42 1.93
C ASP A 702 -17.72 9.53 3.41
N THR A 703 -17.89 8.46 4.19
CA THR A 703 -17.70 8.44 5.64
C THR A 703 -16.79 7.29 6.05
N ARG A 704 -15.53 7.61 6.39
CA ARG A 704 -14.53 6.63 6.79
C ARG A 704 -14.62 6.36 8.28
N ALA A 705 -14.92 5.13 8.67
CA ALA A 705 -14.73 4.68 10.05
C ALA A 705 -13.23 4.72 10.42
N THR A 706 -12.92 5.21 11.61
CA THR A 706 -11.54 5.49 12.05
C THR A 706 -11.12 4.60 13.22
N ASP A 707 -11.93 4.53 14.28
CA ASP A 707 -11.60 3.78 15.49
C ASP A 707 -12.86 3.27 16.21
N LEU A 708 -12.77 2.08 16.80
CA LEU A 708 -13.78 1.55 17.72
C LEU A 708 -13.70 2.25 19.08
N MET A 709 -14.84 2.52 19.68
CA MET A 709 -14.94 3.00 21.05
C MET A 709 -15.11 1.81 21.99
N VAL A 710 -14.15 1.60 22.89
CA VAL A 710 -14.12 0.46 23.80
C VAL A 710 -14.22 0.95 25.24
N ASP A 711 -15.17 0.42 26.00
CA ASP A 711 -15.33 0.65 27.44
C ASP A 711 -15.34 -0.69 28.18
N ASN A 712 -14.45 -0.86 29.17
CA ASN A 712 -14.29 -2.09 29.95
C ASN A 712 -14.19 -3.38 29.09
N GLY A 713 -13.50 -3.31 27.95
CA GLY A 713 -13.35 -4.43 27.02
C GLY A 713 -14.56 -4.70 26.11
N LYS A 714 -15.63 -3.91 26.21
CA LYS A 714 -16.80 -3.96 25.33
C LYS A 714 -16.73 -2.84 24.30
N VAL A 715 -17.00 -3.15 23.04
CA VAL A 715 -17.25 -2.16 22.00
C VAL A 715 -18.60 -1.49 22.24
N VAL A 716 -18.56 -0.18 22.47
CA VAL A 716 -19.73 0.68 22.77
C VAL A 716 -20.01 1.71 21.68
N GLY A 717 -19.22 1.72 20.61
CA GLY A 717 -19.50 2.53 19.43
C GLY A 717 -18.32 2.59 18.47
N ILE A 718 -18.40 3.53 17.53
CA ILE A 718 -17.37 3.77 16.53
C ILE A 718 -17.28 5.26 16.18
N LYS A 719 -16.06 5.72 15.90
CA LYS A 719 -15.79 7.05 15.34
C LYS A 719 -15.65 6.95 13.81
N ALA A 720 -16.11 7.99 13.12
CA ALA A 720 -15.95 8.11 11.68
C ALA A 720 -15.77 9.57 11.26
N VAL A 721 -15.26 9.80 10.06
CA VAL A 721 -15.02 11.13 9.50
C VAL A 721 -15.56 11.19 8.07
N GLN A 722 -16.35 12.20 7.79
CA GLN A 722 -16.83 12.50 6.43
C GLN A 722 -15.74 13.17 5.58
N ALA A 723 -15.86 13.06 4.26
CA ALA A 723 -14.95 13.70 3.32
C ALA A 723 -14.84 15.23 3.48
N ASP A 724 -15.86 15.88 4.06
CA ASP A 724 -15.86 17.33 4.34
C ASP A 724 -15.23 17.70 5.70
N GLY A 725 -14.73 16.73 6.46
CA GLY A 725 -14.17 16.90 7.80
C GLY A 725 -15.16 16.75 8.96
N THR A 726 -16.47 16.56 8.69
CA THR A 726 -17.45 16.33 9.76
C THR A 726 -17.13 15.05 10.52
N GLU A 727 -16.99 15.15 11.84
CA GLU A 727 -16.76 14.00 12.71
C GLU A 727 -18.08 13.36 13.11
N LEU A 728 -18.15 12.02 13.11
CA LEU A 728 -19.27 11.24 13.61
C LEU A 728 -18.80 10.41 14.81
N ILE A 729 -19.49 10.55 15.93
CA ILE A 729 -19.33 9.73 17.13
C ILE A 729 -20.62 8.93 17.29
N LEU A 730 -20.59 7.65 16.92
CA LEU A 730 -21.76 6.79 16.91
C LEU A 730 -21.68 5.78 18.06
N HIS A 731 -22.50 6.00 19.09
CA HIS A 731 -22.68 5.05 20.19
C HIS A 731 -23.64 3.93 19.76
N VAL A 732 -23.40 2.72 20.25
CA VAL A 732 -24.24 1.55 19.95
C VAL A 732 -24.83 0.95 21.23
N ASN A 733 -26.14 0.68 21.21
CA ASN A 733 -26.78 -0.07 22.29
C ASN A 733 -26.40 -1.57 22.25
N HIS A 734 -26.13 -2.08 21.05
CA HIS A 734 -25.87 -3.51 20.82
C HIS A 734 -24.43 -3.80 20.38
N GLY A 735 -24.01 -3.28 19.22
CA GLY A 735 -22.67 -3.60 18.72
C GLY A 735 -22.33 -3.01 17.35
N VAL A 736 -21.10 -3.25 16.93
CA VAL A 736 -20.55 -2.83 15.63
C VAL A 736 -20.26 -4.07 14.78
N VAL A 737 -20.69 -4.05 13.52
CA VAL A 737 -20.38 -5.09 12.52
C VAL A 737 -19.34 -4.55 11.54
N LEU A 738 -18.15 -5.13 11.53
CA LEU A 738 -17.13 -4.87 10.53
C LEU A 738 -17.41 -5.71 9.28
N ALA A 739 -17.68 -5.06 8.15
CA ALA A 739 -18.00 -5.68 6.86
C ALA A 739 -17.26 -4.97 5.71
N SER A 740 -16.04 -4.49 5.97
CA SER A 740 -15.26 -3.58 5.13
C SER A 740 -14.59 -4.22 3.91
N GLY A 741 -14.70 -5.55 3.77
CA GLY A 741 -13.91 -6.31 2.80
C GLY A 741 -12.45 -6.50 3.23
N GLY A 742 -11.66 -7.04 2.31
CA GLY A 742 -10.26 -7.41 2.52
C GLY A 742 -9.24 -6.29 2.20
N PHE A 743 -8.02 -6.71 1.87
CA PHE A 743 -6.89 -5.84 1.61
C PHE A 743 -6.23 -6.07 0.24
N GLY A 744 -6.98 -6.63 -0.73
CA GLY A 744 -6.49 -6.98 -2.07
C GLY A 744 -6.04 -5.81 -2.96
N ALA A 745 -6.24 -4.55 -2.55
CA ALA A 745 -5.72 -3.36 -3.22
C ALA A 745 -4.50 -2.74 -2.51
N ASN A 746 -4.03 -3.34 -1.40
CA ASN A 746 -2.88 -2.87 -0.65
C ASN A 746 -1.70 -3.84 -0.81
N THR A 747 -0.94 -3.68 -1.90
CA THR A 747 0.22 -4.53 -2.22
C THR A 747 1.25 -4.57 -1.09
N GLN A 748 1.41 -3.48 -0.33
CA GLN A 748 2.33 -3.44 0.81
C GLN A 748 1.87 -4.34 1.96
N MET A 749 0.57 -4.31 2.31
CA MET A 749 0.00 -5.22 3.31
C MET A 749 0.04 -6.68 2.85
N ILE A 750 -0.16 -6.94 1.55
CA ILE A 750 -0.01 -8.27 0.95
C ILE A 750 1.41 -8.78 1.13
N LYS A 751 2.42 -7.99 0.71
CA LYS A 751 3.83 -8.37 0.83
C LYS A 751 4.24 -8.58 2.29
N LYS A 752 3.76 -7.72 3.20
CA LYS A 752 4.00 -7.84 4.65
C LYS A 752 3.59 -9.21 5.20
N TYR A 753 2.43 -9.72 4.79
CA TYR A 753 1.89 -10.96 5.33
C TYR A 753 2.22 -12.21 4.49
N ASN A 754 2.60 -12.06 3.22
CA ASN A 754 2.72 -13.18 2.29
C ASN A 754 3.66 -14.29 2.81
N ILE A 755 3.08 -15.48 3.01
CA ILE A 755 3.80 -16.71 3.36
C ILE A 755 3.50 -17.85 2.38
N TYR A 756 2.74 -17.58 1.31
CA TYR A 756 2.27 -18.62 0.38
C TYR A 756 2.91 -18.50 -1.00
N TRP A 757 2.95 -17.30 -1.58
CA TRP A 757 3.54 -17.09 -2.91
C TRP A 757 5.04 -16.89 -2.81
N LYS A 758 5.81 -17.50 -3.72
CA LYS A 758 7.28 -17.33 -3.79
C LYS A 758 7.66 -15.85 -3.91
N GLU A 759 6.90 -15.10 -4.70
CA GLU A 759 7.07 -13.66 -4.90
C GLU A 759 5.71 -13.01 -5.21
N ILE A 760 5.51 -11.79 -4.72
CA ILE A 760 4.45 -10.89 -5.16
C ILE A 760 5.12 -9.63 -5.72
N ALA A 761 5.01 -9.43 -7.04
CA ALA A 761 5.61 -8.30 -7.72
C ALA A 761 5.02 -6.95 -7.22
N ASP A 762 5.84 -5.91 -7.18
CA ASP A 762 5.42 -4.57 -6.72
C ASP A 762 4.32 -3.97 -7.59
N ASP A 763 4.33 -4.27 -8.89
CA ASP A 763 3.42 -3.74 -9.88
C ASP A 763 2.27 -4.71 -10.24
N ILE A 764 2.11 -5.80 -9.48
CA ILE A 764 1.04 -6.77 -9.67
C ILE A 764 -0.31 -6.06 -9.70
N LYS A 765 -1.10 -6.34 -10.74
CA LYS A 765 -2.42 -5.71 -10.88
C LYS A 765 -3.42 -6.36 -9.94
N THR A 766 -4.54 -5.70 -9.70
CA THR A 766 -5.60 -6.19 -8.83
C THR A 766 -6.97 -6.07 -9.49
N THR A 767 -7.84 -7.05 -9.24
CA THR A 767 -9.26 -6.99 -9.62
C THR A 767 -10.10 -6.17 -8.62
N ASN A 768 -9.50 -5.79 -7.49
CA ASN A 768 -10.20 -5.19 -6.37
C ASN A 768 -10.59 -3.74 -6.64
N SER A 769 -11.64 -3.27 -5.97
CA SER A 769 -11.85 -1.84 -5.77
C SER A 769 -10.65 -1.25 -5.01
N PRO A 770 -10.19 -0.03 -5.36
CA PRO A 770 -9.13 0.66 -4.62
C PRO A 770 -9.51 0.93 -3.16
N ALA A 771 -10.78 0.74 -2.79
CA ALA A 771 -11.25 0.83 -1.41
C ALA A 771 -10.72 -0.30 -0.50
N LEU A 772 -10.35 -1.47 -1.03
CA LEU A 772 -10.03 -2.65 -0.21
C LEU A 772 -8.56 -2.66 0.22
N VAL A 773 -8.25 -1.84 1.22
CA VAL A 773 -6.88 -1.61 1.71
C VAL A 773 -6.62 -2.13 3.12
N GLY A 774 -7.61 -2.78 3.76
CA GLY A 774 -7.45 -3.40 5.09
C GLY A 774 -7.93 -2.58 6.28
N ASP A 775 -8.59 -1.43 6.09
CA ASP A 775 -8.98 -0.52 7.19
C ASP A 775 -9.74 -1.21 8.33
N GLY A 776 -10.75 -2.04 8.02
CA GLY A 776 -11.53 -2.73 9.04
C GLY A 776 -10.75 -3.81 9.79
N ILE A 777 -9.75 -4.42 9.14
CA ILE A 777 -8.84 -5.38 9.79
C ILE A 777 -7.96 -4.61 10.79
N GLU A 778 -7.39 -3.46 10.40
CA GLU A 778 -6.60 -2.62 11.30
C GLU A 778 -7.42 -2.09 12.47
N ILE A 779 -8.66 -1.65 12.23
CA ILE A 779 -9.59 -1.20 13.27
C ILE A 779 -9.88 -2.33 14.27
N GLY A 780 -10.18 -3.54 13.78
CA GLY A 780 -10.41 -4.70 14.63
C GLY A 780 -9.18 -5.12 15.42
N GLU A 781 -8.00 -5.16 14.77
CA GLU A 781 -6.74 -5.51 15.44
C GLU A 781 -6.38 -4.52 16.54
N LYS A 782 -6.56 -3.21 16.31
CA LYS A 782 -6.39 -2.17 17.34
C LYS A 782 -7.30 -2.38 18.55
N ALA A 783 -8.49 -2.94 18.35
CA ALA A 783 -9.42 -3.30 19.42
C ALA A 783 -9.10 -4.65 20.10
N GLY A 784 -7.99 -5.30 19.73
CA GLY A 784 -7.54 -6.54 20.35
C GLY A 784 -7.98 -7.82 19.64
N ALA A 785 -8.54 -7.72 18.43
CA ALA A 785 -8.93 -8.89 17.64
C ALA A 785 -7.72 -9.75 17.25
N GLU A 786 -7.91 -11.08 17.25
CA GLU A 786 -6.96 -12.03 16.68
C GLU A 786 -7.11 -12.06 15.16
N LEU A 787 -5.98 -12.17 14.45
CA LEU A 787 -5.95 -12.35 13.00
C LEU A 787 -5.63 -13.80 12.65
N VAL A 788 -6.24 -14.32 11.58
CA VAL A 788 -5.98 -15.69 11.11
C VAL A 788 -5.85 -15.71 9.59
N GLY A 789 -4.89 -16.47 9.08
CA GLY A 789 -4.72 -16.73 7.64
C GLY A 789 -4.21 -15.54 6.81
N MET A 790 -3.68 -14.48 7.44
CA MET A 790 -3.29 -13.23 6.75
C MET A 790 -2.32 -13.43 5.59
N GLY A 791 -1.46 -14.45 5.66
CA GLY A 791 -0.45 -14.68 4.63
C GLY A 791 -0.90 -15.42 3.38
N PHE A 792 -2.19 -15.76 3.29
CA PHE A 792 -2.80 -16.36 2.11
C PHE A 792 -3.61 -15.32 1.34
N VAL A 793 -3.08 -14.94 0.18
CA VAL A 793 -3.74 -14.09 -0.82
C VAL A 793 -4.03 -14.91 -2.06
N GLN A 794 -5.20 -14.75 -2.65
CA GLN A 794 -5.57 -15.44 -3.87
C GLN A 794 -5.34 -14.55 -5.08
N LEU A 795 -4.70 -15.12 -6.09
CA LEU A 795 -4.57 -14.53 -7.41
C LEU A 795 -5.67 -15.07 -8.33
N MET A 796 -6.19 -14.20 -9.20
CA MET A 796 -7.09 -14.53 -10.29
C MET A 796 -6.26 -14.80 -11.54
N PRO A 797 -6.23 -16.04 -12.08
CA PRO A 797 -5.36 -16.39 -13.20
C PRO A 797 -5.74 -15.68 -14.50
N VAL A 798 -7.03 -15.40 -14.72
CA VAL A 798 -7.56 -14.84 -15.97
C VAL A 798 -7.68 -13.31 -15.94
N GLY A 799 -6.76 -12.63 -15.26
CA GLY A 799 -6.70 -11.17 -15.25
C GLY A 799 -6.24 -10.60 -16.59
N ASP A 800 -6.73 -9.40 -16.92
CA ASP A 800 -6.22 -8.59 -18.01
C ASP A 800 -4.75 -8.19 -17.76
N PRO A 801 -3.79 -8.45 -18.67
CA PRO A 801 -2.38 -8.15 -18.42
C PRO A 801 -2.07 -6.67 -18.22
N LYS A 802 -2.89 -5.76 -18.76
CA LYS A 802 -2.65 -4.31 -18.66
C LYS A 802 -3.27 -3.74 -17.39
N SER A 803 -4.54 -4.07 -17.14
CA SER A 803 -5.37 -3.46 -16.10
C SER A 803 -5.56 -4.34 -14.85
N GLY A 804 -5.34 -5.65 -14.96
CA GLY A 804 -5.70 -6.64 -13.95
C GLY A 804 -7.19 -6.97 -13.87
N ALA A 805 -8.03 -6.30 -14.67
CA ALA A 805 -9.47 -6.48 -14.65
C ALA A 805 -9.89 -7.91 -15.03
N LEU A 806 -10.97 -8.39 -14.41
CA LEU A 806 -11.48 -9.75 -14.63
C LEU A 806 -12.40 -9.86 -15.86
N LEU A 807 -13.16 -8.81 -16.18
CA LEU A 807 -14.28 -8.89 -17.13
C LEU A 807 -13.96 -8.33 -18.53
N THR A 808 -12.69 -8.23 -18.91
CA THR A 808 -12.27 -7.90 -20.29
C THR A 808 -12.10 -9.16 -21.12
N GLY A 809 -12.14 -9.04 -22.45
CA GLY A 809 -11.94 -10.15 -23.37
C GLY A 809 -13.03 -11.22 -23.26
N LEU A 810 -12.75 -12.42 -23.77
CA LEU A 810 -13.67 -13.55 -23.60
C LEU A 810 -13.46 -14.18 -22.23
N ILE A 811 -14.50 -14.25 -21.39
CA ILE A 811 -14.52 -15.08 -20.17
C ILE A 811 -15.66 -16.09 -20.33
N VAL A 812 -15.28 -17.33 -20.62
CA VAL A 812 -16.18 -18.45 -20.89
C VAL A 812 -16.23 -19.40 -19.69
N PRO A 813 -17.17 -20.35 -19.64
CA PRO A 813 -17.19 -21.38 -18.62
C PRO A 813 -15.88 -22.20 -18.59
N PRO A 814 -15.34 -22.57 -17.41
CA PRO A 814 -14.06 -23.29 -17.29
C PRO A 814 -13.96 -24.61 -18.07
N GLU A 815 -15.05 -25.32 -18.28
CA GLU A 815 -15.13 -26.52 -19.12
C GLU A 815 -14.78 -26.23 -20.60
N ASN A 816 -14.83 -24.96 -21.03
CA ASN A 816 -14.43 -24.48 -22.35
C ASN A 816 -13.03 -23.82 -22.36
N PHE A 817 -12.33 -23.74 -21.23
CA PHE A 817 -11.00 -23.15 -21.19
C PHE A 817 -9.96 -24.02 -21.88
N VAL A 818 -9.24 -23.39 -22.81
CA VAL A 818 -8.03 -23.91 -23.45
C VAL A 818 -6.93 -22.86 -23.27
N PHE A 819 -5.97 -23.13 -22.38
CA PHE A 819 -4.85 -22.22 -22.14
C PHE A 819 -3.61 -22.70 -22.89
N VAL A 820 -2.95 -21.80 -23.60
CA VAL A 820 -1.67 -22.09 -24.28
C VAL A 820 -0.59 -21.11 -23.85
N ASN A 821 0.61 -21.64 -23.60
CA ASN A 821 1.79 -20.83 -23.32
C ASN A 821 2.38 -20.22 -24.60
N LYS A 822 3.51 -19.51 -24.48
CA LYS A 822 4.22 -18.89 -25.63
C LYS A 822 4.81 -19.88 -26.63
N GLN A 823 4.78 -21.18 -26.33
CA GLN A 823 5.17 -22.25 -27.23
C GLN A 823 3.96 -22.92 -27.92
N GLY A 824 2.75 -22.41 -27.68
CA GLY A 824 1.52 -22.94 -28.28
C GLY A 824 0.99 -24.22 -27.64
N LYS A 825 1.47 -24.57 -26.43
CA LYS A 825 1.12 -25.83 -25.73
C LYS A 825 0.23 -25.58 -24.52
N ARG A 826 -0.68 -26.53 -24.25
CA ARG A 826 -1.36 -26.66 -22.95
C ARG A 826 -0.37 -27.05 -21.87
N PHE A 827 -0.69 -26.76 -20.62
CA PHE A 827 0.24 -26.94 -19.50
C PHE A 827 -0.42 -27.19 -18.14
N VAL A 828 -1.76 -27.22 -18.03
CA VAL A 828 -2.48 -27.36 -16.75
C VAL A 828 -3.93 -27.86 -16.97
N ASP A 829 -4.55 -28.47 -15.95
CA ASP A 829 -6.02 -28.60 -15.89
C ASP A 829 -6.64 -27.20 -15.77
N GLU A 830 -7.25 -26.71 -16.84
CA GLU A 830 -7.82 -25.36 -16.85
C GLU A 830 -9.07 -25.20 -15.94
N CYS A 831 -9.60 -26.30 -15.39
CA CYS A 831 -10.67 -26.29 -14.38
C CYS A 831 -10.13 -26.31 -12.94
N GLY A 832 -8.81 -26.30 -12.75
CA GLY A 832 -8.16 -26.37 -11.44
C GLY A 832 -8.42 -25.15 -10.53
N SER A 833 -7.96 -25.24 -9.28
CA SER A 833 -8.04 -24.13 -8.34
C SER A 833 -7.17 -22.95 -8.78
N ARG A 834 -7.57 -21.73 -8.40
CA ARG A 834 -6.98 -20.48 -8.93
C ARG A 834 -5.49 -20.35 -8.68
N ASP A 835 -5.03 -20.89 -7.57
CA ASP A 835 -3.63 -20.89 -7.21
C ASP A 835 -2.79 -21.88 -8.03
N VAL A 836 -3.30 -23.10 -8.26
CA VAL A 836 -2.69 -24.07 -9.20
C VAL A 836 -2.59 -23.46 -10.59
N LEU A 837 -3.66 -22.81 -11.05
CA LEU A 837 -3.66 -22.11 -12.33
C LEU A 837 -2.63 -20.97 -12.34
N SER A 838 -2.59 -20.13 -11.31
CA SER A 838 -1.69 -18.97 -11.27
C SER A 838 -0.22 -19.38 -11.15
N GLU A 839 0.11 -20.41 -10.37
CA GLU A 839 1.46 -20.97 -10.30
C GLU A 839 1.87 -21.56 -11.65
N ALA A 840 0.99 -22.35 -12.29
CA ALA A 840 1.26 -22.89 -13.62
C ALA A 840 1.48 -21.78 -14.66
N PHE A 841 0.79 -20.64 -14.54
CA PHE A 841 1.03 -19.48 -15.41
C PHE A 841 2.43 -18.91 -15.17
N PHE A 842 2.85 -18.71 -13.92
CA PHE A 842 4.19 -18.23 -13.59
C PHE A 842 5.29 -19.17 -14.09
N ASP A 843 5.13 -20.48 -13.91
CA ASP A 843 6.06 -21.49 -14.41
C ASP A 843 6.16 -21.51 -15.95
N ASN A 844 5.16 -20.95 -16.64
CA ASN A 844 5.10 -20.79 -18.10
C ASN A 844 5.33 -19.35 -18.58
N GLY A 845 5.93 -18.48 -17.75
CA GLY A 845 6.33 -17.12 -18.12
C GLY A 845 5.30 -16.02 -17.79
N GLY A 846 4.26 -16.35 -17.02
CA GLY A 846 3.25 -15.43 -16.47
C GLY A 846 2.12 -15.06 -17.45
N LEU A 847 2.46 -14.72 -18.70
CA LEU A 847 1.49 -14.34 -19.74
C LEU A 847 1.14 -15.54 -20.63
N ILE A 848 -0.13 -15.87 -20.72
CA ILE A 848 -0.66 -16.96 -21.58
C ILE A 848 -1.77 -16.46 -22.51
N TYR A 849 -2.19 -17.32 -23.45
CA TYR A 849 -3.37 -17.07 -24.28
C TYR A 849 -4.48 -18.07 -23.98
N MET A 850 -5.69 -17.57 -23.77
CA MET A 850 -6.90 -18.38 -23.77
C MET A 850 -7.46 -18.44 -25.19
N ILE A 851 -7.59 -19.66 -25.72
CA ILE A 851 -8.06 -19.92 -27.09
C ILE A 851 -9.55 -20.24 -27.09
N ALA A 852 -10.27 -19.68 -28.05
CA ALA A 852 -11.68 -19.94 -28.28
C ALA A 852 -12.00 -20.00 -29.78
N ASP A 853 -13.11 -20.64 -30.12
CA ASP A 853 -13.71 -20.58 -31.46
C ASP A 853 -15.05 -19.82 -31.39
N GLU A 854 -15.79 -19.76 -32.50
CA GLU A 854 -17.07 -19.06 -32.56
C GLU A 854 -18.14 -19.66 -31.64
N ASN A 855 -18.16 -20.98 -31.43
CA ASN A 855 -19.13 -21.59 -30.52
C ASN A 855 -18.77 -21.28 -29.05
N ILE A 856 -17.49 -21.35 -28.70
CA ILE A 856 -17.01 -21.00 -27.36
C ILE A 856 -17.23 -19.51 -27.07
N ARG A 857 -16.97 -18.62 -28.04
CA ARG A 857 -17.26 -17.18 -27.92
C ARG A 857 -18.70 -16.93 -27.48
N GLN A 858 -19.68 -17.66 -28.03
CA GLN A 858 -21.10 -17.49 -27.71
C GLN A 858 -21.44 -17.85 -26.25
N THR A 859 -20.55 -18.55 -25.55
CA THR A 859 -20.71 -18.87 -24.12
C THR A 859 -20.15 -17.80 -23.19
N ALA A 860 -19.50 -16.75 -23.72
CA ALA A 860 -18.89 -15.72 -22.90
C ALA A 860 -19.94 -14.95 -22.08
N ALA A 861 -19.83 -15.01 -20.75
CA ALA A 861 -20.84 -14.48 -19.84
C ALA A 861 -20.60 -13.01 -19.44
N ASN A 862 -19.43 -12.45 -19.76
CA ASN A 862 -18.99 -11.13 -19.30
C ASN A 862 -19.22 -9.99 -20.31
N THR A 863 -19.58 -10.30 -21.55
CA THR A 863 -19.46 -9.39 -22.69
C THR A 863 -20.68 -9.44 -23.62
N SER A 864 -20.73 -8.54 -24.61
CA SER A 864 -21.74 -8.48 -25.67
C SER A 864 -21.05 -8.47 -27.03
N ASP A 865 -21.76 -8.75 -28.13
CA ASP A 865 -21.17 -8.69 -29.47
C ASP A 865 -20.58 -7.31 -29.80
N GLU A 866 -21.25 -6.22 -29.40
CA GLU A 866 -20.72 -4.86 -29.56
C GLU A 866 -19.40 -4.66 -28.79
N THR A 867 -19.33 -5.20 -27.58
CA THR A 867 -18.13 -5.12 -26.73
C THR A 867 -16.99 -5.95 -27.30
N ILE A 868 -17.28 -7.16 -27.78
CA ILE A 868 -16.29 -8.05 -28.42
C ILE A 868 -15.69 -7.36 -29.65
N GLU A 869 -16.52 -6.81 -30.54
CA GLU A 869 -16.06 -6.10 -31.73
C GLU A 869 -15.19 -4.87 -31.39
N ARG A 870 -15.51 -4.17 -30.30
CA ARG A 870 -14.66 -3.09 -29.79
C ARG A 870 -13.32 -3.61 -29.30
N GLU A 871 -13.32 -4.64 -28.46
CA GLU A 871 -12.11 -5.23 -27.88
C GLU A 871 -11.21 -5.89 -28.94
N ILE A 872 -11.78 -6.37 -30.04
CA ILE A 872 -11.03 -6.81 -31.24
C ILE A 872 -10.30 -5.62 -31.87
N LYS A 873 -10.98 -4.48 -32.08
CA LYS A 873 -10.35 -3.26 -32.63
C LYS A 873 -9.28 -2.68 -31.72
N GLU A 874 -9.47 -2.80 -30.41
CA GLU A 874 -8.50 -2.35 -29.39
C GLU A 874 -7.33 -3.32 -29.21
N GLY A 875 -7.38 -4.50 -29.83
CA GLY A 875 -6.35 -5.53 -29.75
C GLY A 875 -6.31 -6.29 -28.42
N ILE A 876 -7.40 -6.23 -27.63
CA ILE A 876 -7.58 -7.03 -26.42
C ILE A 876 -7.95 -8.47 -26.80
N ILE A 877 -8.82 -8.63 -27.81
CA ILE A 877 -9.15 -9.92 -28.41
C ILE A 877 -8.46 -10.01 -29.78
N ILE A 878 -7.78 -11.12 -30.03
CA ILE A 878 -7.11 -11.36 -31.31
C ILE A 878 -7.95 -12.36 -32.10
N GLN A 879 -8.46 -11.94 -33.26
CA GLN A 879 -9.31 -12.75 -34.13
C GLN A 879 -8.54 -13.20 -35.38
N ALA A 880 -8.80 -14.42 -35.85
CA ALA A 880 -8.29 -14.95 -37.11
C ALA A 880 -9.28 -15.95 -37.75
N ASP A 881 -9.20 -16.14 -39.06
CA ASP A 881 -10.09 -17.08 -39.77
C ASP A 881 -9.57 -18.52 -39.70
N THR A 882 -8.27 -18.71 -39.44
CA THR A 882 -7.67 -20.05 -39.23
C THR A 882 -6.78 -20.08 -37.98
N LEU A 883 -6.51 -21.29 -37.46
CA LEU A 883 -5.61 -21.48 -36.32
C LEU A 883 -4.16 -21.10 -36.67
N GLU A 884 -3.76 -21.27 -37.93
CA GLU A 884 -2.43 -20.88 -38.41
C GLU A 884 -2.25 -19.36 -38.38
N GLU A 885 -3.23 -18.62 -38.89
CA GLU A 885 -3.23 -17.16 -38.82
C GLU A 885 -3.30 -16.68 -37.36
N LEU A 886 -4.09 -17.36 -36.51
CA LEU A 886 -4.13 -17.04 -35.08
C LEU A 886 -2.75 -17.20 -34.43
N ALA A 887 -2.07 -18.33 -34.71
CA ALA A 887 -0.74 -18.63 -34.18
C ALA A 887 0.28 -17.54 -34.56
N GLU A 888 0.25 -17.10 -35.82
CA GLU A 888 1.09 -16.01 -36.32
C GLU A 888 0.81 -14.69 -35.58
N LYS A 889 -0.48 -14.32 -35.41
CA LYS A 889 -0.87 -13.08 -34.74
C LYS A 889 -0.45 -13.04 -33.26
N ILE A 890 -0.49 -14.18 -32.57
CA ILE A 890 -0.09 -14.26 -31.15
C ILE A 890 1.39 -14.63 -30.94
N GLY A 891 2.12 -14.87 -32.03
CA GLY A 891 3.56 -15.15 -32.00
C GLY A 891 3.94 -16.51 -31.40
N VAL A 892 3.12 -17.55 -31.62
CA VAL A 892 3.42 -18.93 -31.19
C VAL A 892 3.68 -19.85 -32.39
N PRO A 893 4.40 -20.98 -32.24
CA PRO A 893 4.66 -21.89 -33.35
C PRO A 893 3.38 -22.49 -33.93
N THR A 894 3.11 -22.22 -35.21
CA THR A 894 1.90 -22.63 -35.93
C THR A 894 1.59 -24.12 -35.79
N GLN A 895 2.58 -24.99 -36.02
CA GLN A 895 2.38 -26.44 -35.97
C GLN A 895 2.08 -26.95 -34.55
N GLU A 896 2.64 -26.30 -33.52
CA GLU A 896 2.40 -26.70 -32.13
C GLU A 896 0.99 -26.31 -31.68
N LEU A 897 0.51 -25.11 -32.05
CA LEU A 897 -0.84 -24.69 -31.71
C LEU A 897 -1.90 -25.58 -32.38
N THR A 898 -1.76 -25.86 -33.68
CA THR A 898 -2.72 -26.70 -34.41
C THR A 898 -2.76 -28.12 -33.86
N ASN A 899 -1.61 -28.70 -33.53
CA ASN A 899 -1.52 -30.02 -32.87
C ASN A 899 -2.18 -30.00 -31.49
N THR A 900 -1.92 -28.97 -30.69
CA THR A 900 -2.50 -28.81 -29.35
C THR A 900 -4.03 -28.74 -29.40
N ILE A 901 -4.59 -27.98 -30.34
CA ILE A 901 -6.04 -27.89 -30.51
C ILE A 901 -6.65 -29.21 -31.00
N ALA A 902 -5.99 -29.90 -31.93
CA ALA A 902 -6.44 -31.23 -32.38
C ALA A 902 -6.45 -32.25 -31.24
N GLN A 903 -5.43 -32.23 -30.38
CA GLN A 903 -5.35 -33.09 -29.18
C GLN A 903 -6.44 -32.75 -28.16
N TYR A 904 -6.66 -31.45 -27.89
CA TYR A 904 -7.75 -31.01 -27.02
C TYR A 904 -9.11 -31.49 -27.53
N ASN A 905 -9.40 -31.32 -28.82
CA ASN A 905 -10.66 -31.77 -29.41
C ASN A 905 -10.85 -33.30 -29.30
N ALA A 906 -9.77 -34.08 -29.44
CA ALA A 906 -9.82 -35.53 -29.21
C ALA A 906 -10.11 -35.88 -27.73
N CYS A 907 -9.61 -35.08 -26.78
CA CYS A 907 -9.95 -35.24 -25.36
C CYS A 907 -11.42 -34.93 -25.08
N VAL A 908 -11.97 -33.90 -25.73
CA VAL A 908 -13.41 -33.58 -25.66
C VAL A 908 -14.26 -34.75 -26.16
N ASP A 909 -13.90 -35.34 -27.31
CA ASP A 909 -14.62 -36.49 -27.87
C ASP A 909 -14.49 -37.74 -26.98
N ALA A 910 -13.34 -37.93 -26.33
CA ALA A 910 -13.09 -39.05 -25.42
C ALA A 910 -13.70 -38.85 -24.01
N GLY A 911 -13.98 -37.62 -23.61
CA GLY A 911 -14.37 -37.26 -22.24
C GLY A 911 -13.24 -37.45 -21.22
N GLN A 912 -11.98 -37.51 -21.65
CA GLN A 912 -10.83 -37.75 -20.80
C GLN A 912 -9.60 -37.01 -21.32
N ASP A 913 -8.85 -36.37 -20.41
CA ASP A 913 -7.53 -35.80 -20.68
C ASP A 913 -6.45 -36.65 -19.98
N PRO A 914 -5.65 -37.42 -20.73
CA PRO A 914 -4.62 -38.27 -20.15
C PRO A 914 -3.39 -37.50 -19.67
N GLU A 915 -3.20 -36.25 -20.10
CA GLU A 915 -2.01 -35.44 -19.81
C GLU A 915 -2.22 -34.56 -18.58
N PHE A 916 -3.31 -33.79 -18.55
CA PHE A 916 -3.58 -32.83 -17.47
C PHE A 916 -4.74 -33.23 -16.58
N HIS A 917 -5.49 -34.28 -16.93
CA HIS A 917 -6.65 -34.75 -16.16
C HIS A 917 -7.74 -33.68 -15.98
N LYS A 918 -7.99 -32.88 -17.04
CA LYS A 918 -9.03 -31.86 -17.08
C LYS A 918 -10.36 -32.38 -16.54
N SER A 919 -10.91 -31.66 -15.56
CA SER A 919 -12.00 -32.13 -14.71
C SER A 919 -13.39 -32.16 -15.39
N ALA A 920 -13.60 -31.38 -16.44
CA ALA A 920 -14.84 -31.32 -17.22
C ALA A 920 -14.58 -30.80 -18.65
N PHE A 921 -15.37 -31.24 -19.63
CA PHE A 921 -15.30 -30.76 -21.02
C PHE A 921 -16.64 -30.19 -21.50
N GLY A 922 -16.58 -29.04 -22.15
CA GLY A 922 -17.72 -28.44 -22.86
C GLY A 922 -17.62 -28.61 -24.37
N LEU A 923 -17.06 -27.61 -25.04
CA LEU A 923 -17.02 -27.50 -26.51
C LEU A 923 -15.63 -27.75 -27.09
N LYS A 924 -15.62 -28.20 -28.35
CA LYS A 924 -14.43 -28.27 -29.21
C LYS A 924 -14.07 -26.89 -29.77
N VAL A 925 -12.80 -26.72 -30.15
CA VAL A 925 -12.29 -25.57 -30.89
C VAL A 925 -12.15 -25.97 -32.36
N GLU A 926 -13.20 -25.79 -33.17
CA GLU A 926 -13.22 -26.27 -34.57
C GLU A 926 -13.92 -25.34 -35.56
N LYS A 927 -14.66 -24.33 -35.08
CA LYS A 927 -15.47 -23.44 -35.91
C LYS A 927 -14.91 -22.02 -35.94
N ALA A 928 -14.34 -21.65 -37.08
CA ALA A 928 -13.90 -20.28 -37.36
C ALA A 928 -15.04 -19.24 -37.24
N PRO A 929 -14.73 -17.97 -36.93
CA PRO A 929 -13.39 -17.45 -36.60
C PRO A 929 -12.85 -17.97 -35.26
N PHE A 930 -11.53 -17.95 -35.12
CA PHE A 930 -10.80 -18.31 -33.90
C PHE A 930 -10.33 -17.06 -33.16
N TYR A 931 -10.26 -17.17 -31.85
CA TYR A 931 -9.95 -16.06 -30.94
C TYR A 931 -8.86 -16.45 -29.96
N ALA A 932 -7.99 -15.49 -29.63
CA ALA A 932 -7.05 -15.58 -28.54
C ALA A 932 -7.18 -14.36 -27.64
N THR A 933 -7.26 -14.57 -26.33
CA THR A 933 -7.27 -13.50 -25.33
C THR A 933 -6.06 -13.65 -24.39
N PRO A 934 -5.17 -12.65 -24.28
CA PRO A 934 -4.03 -12.71 -23.39
C PRO A 934 -4.46 -12.60 -21.92
N ARG A 935 -3.90 -13.41 -21.03
CA ARG A 935 -4.24 -13.48 -19.59
C ARG A 935 -3.00 -13.56 -18.70
N GLN A 936 -3.11 -12.98 -17.51
CA GLN A 936 -2.05 -12.97 -16.50
C GLN A 936 -2.66 -12.95 -15.08
N PRO A 937 -2.00 -13.58 -14.07
CA PRO A 937 -2.51 -13.54 -12.70
C PRO A 937 -2.56 -12.11 -12.12
N SER A 938 -3.65 -11.79 -11.42
CA SER A 938 -3.83 -10.52 -10.70
C SER A 938 -4.35 -10.75 -9.28
N VAL A 939 -4.05 -9.87 -8.33
CA VAL A 939 -4.56 -9.98 -6.96
C VAL A 939 -6.09 -9.93 -6.94
N HIS A 940 -6.71 -10.83 -6.18
CA HIS A 940 -8.16 -11.00 -6.23
C HIS A 940 -8.86 -11.00 -4.88
N HIS A 941 -8.36 -11.76 -3.90
CA HIS A 941 -9.05 -11.90 -2.63
C HIS A 941 -8.06 -12.21 -1.52
N THR A 942 -8.35 -11.76 -0.31
CA THR A 942 -7.52 -12.05 0.87
C THR A 942 -8.27 -12.96 1.81
N MET A 943 -7.80 -14.21 1.97
CA MET A 943 -8.54 -15.22 2.74
C MET A 943 -8.38 -15.06 4.26
N GLY A 944 -7.36 -14.31 4.68
CA GLY A 944 -7.13 -13.98 6.07
C GLY A 944 -7.81 -12.69 6.50
N GLY A 945 -8.02 -12.57 7.81
CA GLY A 945 -8.66 -11.42 8.43
C GLY A 945 -8.94 -11.65 9.90
N LEU A 946 -9.94 -10.94 10.42
CA LEU A 946 -10.40 -11.05 11.80
C LEU A 946 -10.92 -12.47 12.08
N LYS A 947 -10.48 -13.07 13.18
CA LYS A 947 -10.98 -14.36 13.64
C LYS A 947 -12.39 -14.21 14.21
N ILE A 948 -13.30 -15.09 13.80
CA ILE A 948 -14.70 -15.12 14.26
C ILE A 948 -15.12 -16.51 14.73
N ASP A 949 -16.22 -16.59 15.47
CA ASP A 949 -16.95 -17.84 15.69
C ASP A 949 -18.17 -18.00 14.74
N THR A 950 -18.93 -19.08 14.90
CA THR A 950 -20.13 -19.37 14.09
C THR A 950 -21.29 -18.37 14.28
N LYS A 951 -21.18 -17.47 15.26
CA LYS A 951 -22.12 -16.34 15.47
C LYS A 951 -21.53 -15.02 14.95
N ALA A 952 -20.46 -15.08 14.15
CA ALA A 952 -19.78 -13.92 13.61
C ALA A 952 -19.25 -12.95 14.69
N ARG A 953 -19.06 -13.41 15.92
CA ARG A 953 -18.47 -12.61 17.01
C ARG A 953 -16.96 -12.61 16.85
N VAL A 954 -16.33 -11.45 16.98
CA VAL A 954 -14.88 -11.33 16.84
C VAL A 954 -14.18 -11.92 18.06
N ILE A 955 -13.19 -12.76 17.81
CA ILE A 955 -12.38 -13.42 18.83
C ILE A 955 -11.10 -12.62 19.05
N GLY A 956 -10.81 -12.31 20.32
CA GLY A 956 -9.62 -11.58 20.74
C GLY A 956 -8.37 -12.44 20.78
N LYS A 957 -7.22 -11.78 20.92
CA LYS A 957 -5.89 -12.43 21.10
C LYS A 957 -5.81 -13.30 22.35
N ASP A 958 -6.69 -13.05 23.33
CA ASP A 958 -6.86 -13.86 24.55
C ASP A 958 -7.72 -15.12 24.35
N GLY A 959 -8.30 -15.30 23.16
CA GLY A 959 -9.19 -16.41 22.83
C GLY A 959 -10.65 -16.18 23.22
N GLU A 960 -10.98 -15.04 23.84
CA GLU A 960 -12.33 -14.71 24.28
C GLU A 960 -13.07 -13.86 23.25
N VAL A 961 -14.39 -13.78 23.37
CA VAL A 961 -15.21 -12.91 22.52
C VAL A 961 -15.04 -11.45 22.92
N ILE A 962 -14.72 -10.59 21.95
CA ILE A 962 -14.77 -9.13 22.13
C ILE A 962 -16.24 -8.70 22.13
N GLN A 963 -16.73 -8.34 23.31
CA GLN A 963 -18.14 -8.01 23.51
C GLN A 963 -18.54 -6.81 22.64
N GLY A 964 -19.68 -6.93 21.95
CA GLY A 964 -20.20 -5.88 21.07
C GLY A 964 -19.50 -5.75 19.70
N LEU A 965 -18.55 -6.64 19.37
CA LEU A 965 -17.86 -6.62 18.08
C LEU A 965 -18.15 -7.87 17.24
N TYR A 966 -18.59 -7.63 16.01
CA TYR A 966 -18.92 -8.65 15.02
C TYR A 966 -18.20 -8.37 13.71
N ALA A 967 -17.99 -9.40 12.88
CA ALA A 967 -17.40 -9.23 11.57
C ALA A 967 -17.94 -10.24 10.54
N ALA A 968 -18.08 -9.83 9.29
CA ALA A 968 -18.60 -10.70 8.22
C ALA A 968 -18.00 -10.39 6.84
N GLY A 969 -17.84 -11.44 6.04
CA GLY A 969 -17.28 -11.38 4.69
C GLY A 969 -15.75 -11.34 4.67
N GLU A 970 -15.17 -10.79 3.60
CA GLU A 970 -13.72 -10.84 3.33
C GLU A 970 -12.83 -10.15 4.38
N VAL A 971 -13.41 -9.37 5.30
CA VAL A 971 -12.67 -8.83 6.46
C VAL A 971 -12.31 -9.92 7.48
N THR A 972 -12.93 -11.11 7.37
CA THR A 972 -12.78 -12.23 8.30
C THR A 972 -11.84 -13.30 7.75
N GLY A 973 -11.19 -14.05 8.65
CA GLY A 973 -10.33 -15.16 8.30
C GLY A 973 -10.83 -16.49 8.84
N GLY A 974 -10.34 -17.59 8.26
CA GLY A 974 -10.57 -18.96 8.77
C GLY A 974 -11.62 -19.77 8.00
N ILE A 975 -12.50 -19.14 7.22
CA ILE A 975 -13.49 -19.85 6.40
C ILE A 975 -12.83 -20.49 5.17
N HIS A 976 -12.13 -19.68 4.37
CA HIS A 976 -11.54 -20.11 3.10
C HIS A 976 -10.07 -20.56 3.23
N ALA A 977 -9.41 -20.19 4.32
CA ALA A 977 -8.04 -20.58 4.67
C ALA A 977 -7.02 -20.35 3.53
N GLY A 978 -6.41 -21.41 3.01
CA GLY A 978 -5.29 -21.31 2.07
C GLY A 978 -5.68 -20.90 0.66
N ASN A 979 -6.90 -21.21 0.22
CA ASN A 979 -7.40 -20.84 -1.11
C ASN A 979 -8.94 -20.90 -1.17
N ARG A 980 -9.57 -19.84 -1.69
CA ARG A 980 -11.03 -19.75 -1.80
C ARG A 980 -11.56 -20.35 -3.11
N LEU A 981 -12.61 -21.17 -3.04
CA LEU A 981 -13.30 -21.61 -4.25
C LEU A 981 -14.06 -20.47 -4.95
N GLY A 982 -14.07 -20.48 -6.28
CA GLY A 982 -14.92 -19.58 -7.07
C GLY A 982 -16.38 -19.67 -6.60
N GLY A 983 -17.06 -18.53 -6.40
CA GLY A 983 -18.45 -18.47 -5.90
C GLY A 983 -18.63 -18.54 -4.38
N ASN A 984 -17.66 -19.10 -3.63
CA ASN A 984 -17.78 -19.22 -2.17
C ASN A 984 -17.76 -17.87 -1.43
N ALA A 985 -17.14 -16.82 -1.99
CA ALA A 985 -17.17 -15.48 -1.39
C ALA A 985 -18.58 -14.89 -1.34
N LEU A 986 -19.39 -15.09 -2.38
CA LEU A 986 -20.74 -14.53 -2.40
C LEU A 986 -21.63 -15.23 -1.38
N ILE A 987 -21.59 -16.56 -1.32
CA ILE A 987 -22.40 -17.27 -0.31
C ILE A 987 -21.93 -16.98 1.12
N ASP A 988 -20.64 -16.75 1.32
CA ASP A 988 -20.08 -16.29 2.60
C ASP A 988 -20.66 -14.93 3.02
N ILE A 989 -20.54 -13.89 2.19
CA ILE A 989 -21.03 -12.56 2.58
C ILE A 989 -22.53 -12.54 2.88
N PHE A 990 -23.34 -13.34 2.17
CA PHE A 990 -24.78 -13.41 2.45
C PHE A 990 -25.09 -14.23 3.71
N THR A 991 -24.36 -15.32 3.94
CA THR A 991 -24.57 -16.18 5.12
C THR A 991 -24.04 -15.51 6.39
N TYR A 992 -22.76 -15.16 6.44
CA TYR A 992 -22.16 -14.52 7.60
C TYR A 992 -22.61 -13.08 7.81
N GLY A 993 -22.96 -12.35 6.74
CA GLY A 993 -23.57 -11.02 6.86
C GLY A 993 -24.90 -11.11 7.62
N ARG A 994 -25.78 -12.05 7.25
CA ARG A 994 -27.03 -12.29 7.99
C ARG A 994 -26.78 -12.73 9.42
N ILE A 995 -25.88 -13.69 9.64
CA ILE A 995 -25.52 -14.17 10.98
C ILE A 995 -25.01 -13.03 11.88
N ALA A 996 -24.17 -12.14 11.34
CA ALA A 996 -23.67 -10.99 12.08
C ALA A 996 -24.79 -10.00 12.43
N GLY A 997 -25.68 -9.69 11.48
CA GLY A 997 -26.85 -8.84 11.74
C GLY A 997 -27.80 -9.43 12.78
N GLU A 998 -28.05 -10.75 12.70
CA GLU A 998 -28.85 -11.51 13.66
C GLU A 998 -28.21 -11.50 15.06
N SER A 999 -26.92 -11.85 15.14
CA SER A 999 -26.20 -11.96 16.41
C SER A 999 -26.01 -10.61 17.08
N ALA A 1000 -25.74 -9.55 16.31
CA ALA A 1000 -25.71 -8.19 16.86
C ALA A 1000 -27.10 -7.72 17.35
N SER A 1001 -28.19 -8.24 16.79
CA SER A 1001 -29.55 -7.87 17.22
C SER A 1001 -29.98 -8.55 18.52
N ASP A 1002 -29.45 -9.72 18.81
CA ASP A 1002 -29.79 -10.52 19.98
C ASP A 1002 -28.83 -10.16 21.14
N LEU A 1003 -29.32 -9.46 22.17
CA LEU A 1003 -28.53 -9.03 23.33
C LEU A 1003 -27.78 -10.24 23.95
N VAL A 1004 -26.46 -10.14 24.05
CA VAL A 1004 -25.65 -10.94 24.98
C VAL A 1004 -25.02 -10.00 26.01
#